data_AF-A0A165S3H3-F1
#
_entry.id   AF-A0A165S3H3-F1
#
_cell.length_a   1.000
_cell.length_b   1.000
_cell.length_c   1.000
_cell.angle_alpha   90.00
_cell.angle_beta   90.00
_cell.angle_gamma   90.00
#
_symmetry.space_group_name_H-M   'P 1'
#
loop_
_entity.id
_entity.type
_entity.pdbx_description
1 polymer ?
#
loop_
_entity_poly.entity_id
_entity_poly.type
_entity_poly.pdbx_seq_one_letter_code
_entity_poly.pdbx_strand_id
1 'polypeptide(L)'
;MDPQLLTRMMAQMGITPAELAGIMSQFDPSALSSGPAAMQDFLRGVPAFSESGAVAPRNGPPPLSFMSTPEDIKNYKAWFENDSKKPPVPGPTVPRELLVADQERLRREQEEESLEEGYMQTRFTVIGFPKHSCKRQLHQLKPINCSDMLMRKTHLGSYLLCRSIAPCTKVVAIQTVVEDVNGDVRTLSIYNFPTAYEALLDYVDLLFPIGVTMAILEPTYKAATQGPNAIIRVDSPTDIVFLDPRDEVLHGARWKSGSRVYRFNAWPSDADHWKARGNDYFKAVHWLPAVFAYSHGLRCEPESLVLRLNRSEGYLRLKFYSAACADAHHVRCAAGVAEAHRGKALFREAKAEYGRERYQTAKTLFEQWWSSHPKDTDVVDWITRCNQRLQECSTGTYDWTQLFKQSQTGPYLDIAGYTGPIEVKQMPNRGGGRGVAATRDIQTGDLLLVAKPFSFASAAELQSSVLQMTMNMLTSRMDRRTQSANVACAVAKIYGNPDLHDHVFHLYAGPDYPPPPSTHPPCPDSDSPVELDPLQPSHRIDIARLESICTHNCFGVMSLRPGGFKSQGSEAFGDSDDTPIGLYPLASLFNHSCAPNSSYTFIGNIMVVRAVRAMKLGEEVTLSYMPSDLPYFQRRETLERGWHMTDECDCRLCIDDRADGEDNLRRREEIAAASHKQLYSKPLSELRSLERKLSATYATTRGPHRPALFSIHQSIAENLLASCTESRALQAIQENIKALECLGWTIKDSKTGSRTSHRSQVRKGPELAVDPSRLGSSPKEVIGPMLRIAQIYVFCHDMTNAKKWLKTAQWVFNATVGGGNDLFMLVERPTLERFELLDTVSQIL
;
A
#
# COMPACT_ATOMS: atom_id res chain seq x y z
N MET A 1 -14.50 -20.61 -14.04
CA MET A 1 -13.84 -19.74 -15.03
C MET A 1 -14.84 -19.44 -16.13
N ASP A 2 -14.90 -18.20 -16.62
CA ASP A 2 -15.69 -17.86 -17.81
C ASP A 2 -15.27 -18.78 -18.99
N PRO A 3 -16.21 -19.47 -19.66
CA PRO A 3 -15.90 -20.34 -20.80
C PRO A 3 -15.14 -19.64 -21.93
N GLN A 4 -15.37 -18.34 -22.12
CA GLN A 4 -14.62 -17.55 -23.11
C GLN A 4 -13.19 -17.27 -22.66
N LEU A 5 -12.98 -17.05 -21.36
CA LEU A 5 -11.65 -16.88 -20.76
C LEU A 5 -10.83 -18.17 -20.85
N LEU A 6 -11.45 -19.33 -20.57
CA LEU A 6 -10.81 -20.63 -20.71
C LEU A 6 -10.39 -20.89 -22.17
N THR A 7 -11.29 -20.64 -23.12
CA THR A 7 -11.03 -20.83 -24.55
C THR A 7 -9.90 -19.92 -25.04
N ARG A 8 -9.84 -18.67 -24.55
CA ARG A 8 -8.76 -17.72 -24.88
C ARG A 8 -7.42 -18.10 -24.24
N MET A 9 -7.40 -18.53 -22.98
CA MET A 9 -6.20 -19.05 -22.34
C MET A 9 -5.68 -20.29 -23.07
N MET A 10 -6.56 -21.20 -23.49
CA MET A 10 -6.18 -22.38 -24.27
C MET A 10 -5.58 -22.02 -25.63
N ALA A 11 -6.15 -21.02 -26.31
CA ALA A 11 -5.61 -20.51 -27.57
C ALA A 11 -4.22 -19.88 -27.40
N GLN A 12 -4.00 -19.10 -26.32
CA GLN A 12 -2.69 -18.52 -25.99
C GLN A 12 -1.65 -19.56 -25.56
N MET A 13 -2.09 -20.68 -24.96
CA MET A 13 -1.22 -21.79 -24.58
C MET A 13 -0.97 -22.80 -25.73
N GLY A 14 -1.60 -22.62 -26.90
CA GLY A 14 -1.50 -23.53 -28.03
C GLY A 14 -2.13 -24.91 -27.80
N ILE A 15 -3.08 -25.04 -26.87
CA ILE A 15 -3.73 -26.30 -26.50
C ILE A 15 -5.10 -26.38 -27.18
N THR A 16 -5.31 -27.39 -28.02
CA THR A 16 -6.60 -27.58 -28.70
C THR A 16 -7.67 -28.16 -27.74
N PRO A 17 -8.97 -27.91 -27.98
CA PRO A 17 -10.05 -28.54 -27.20
C PRO A 17 -10.00 -30.08 -27.20
N ALA A 18 -9.50 -30.69 -28.28
CA ALA A 18 -9.33 -32.13 -28.38
C ALA A 18 -8.14 -32.64 -27.55
N GLU A 19 -7.04 -31.88 -27.47
CA GLU A 19 -5.92 -32.18 -26.57
C GLU A 19 -6.32 -32.01 -25.11
N LEU A 20 -7.09 -30.97 -24.77
CA LEU A 20 -7.64 -30.80 -23.43
C LEU A 20 -8.58 -31.96 -23.05
N ALA A 21 -9.47 -32.38 -23.95
CA ALA A 21 -10.35 -33.52 -23.73
C ALA A 21 -9.58 -34.85 -23.63
N GLY A 22 -8.50 -35.02 -24.42
CA GLY A 22 -7.55 -36.13 -24.31
C GLY A 22 -6.84 -36.17 -22.96
N ILE A 23 -6.39 -35.01 -22.46
CA ILE A 23 -5.76 -34.84 -21.14
C ILE A 23 -6.77 -35.09 -20.01
N MET A 24 -8.02 -34.65 -20.17
CA MET A 24 -9.10 -34.86 -19.20
C MET A 24 -9.66 -36.29 -19.19
N SER A 25 -9.56 -37.02 -20.30
CA SER A 25 -10.01 -38.43 -20.41
C SER A 25 -9.01 -39.45 -19.88
N GLN A 26 -7.73 -39.07 -19.75
CA GLN A 26 -6.71 -39.82 -18.99
C GLN A 26 -6.79 -39.55 -17.48
N PHE A 27 -7.67 -38.62 -17.08
CA PHE A 27 -7.91 -38.24 -15.70
C PHE A 27 -9.00 -39.16 -15.11
N ASP A 28 -8.64 -39.98 -14.12
CA ASP A 28 -9.63 -40.68 -13.30
C ASP A 28 -10.32 -39.64 -12.39
N PRO A 29 -11.64 -39.40 -12.51
CA PRO A 29 -12.35 -38.44 -11.68
C PRO A 29 -12.27 -38.73 -10.17
N SER A 30 -11.89 -39.95 -9.79
CA SER A 30 -11.64 -40.32 -8.39
C SER A 30 -10.36 -39.70 -7.82
N ALA A 31 -9.41 -39.26 -8.66
CA ALA A 31 -8.17 -38.58 -8.24
C ALA A 31 -8.36 -37.10 -7.83
N LEU A 32 -9.54 -36.51 -8.08
CA LEU A 32 -9.93 -35.21 -7.52
C LEU A 32 -10.19 -35.27 -6.00
N SER A 33 -10.17 -36.46 -5.41
CA SER A 33 -10.18 -36.65 -3.95
C SER A 33 -8.79 -36.51 -3.30
N SER A 34 -7.71 -36.43 -4.10
CA SER A 34 -6.33 -36.30 -3.62
C SER A 34 -5.68 -34.95 -3.95
N GLY A 35 -6.37 -33.85 -3.62
CA GLY A 35 -5.76 -32.54 -3.32
C GLY A 35 -4.90 -31.83 -4.40
N PRO A 36 -4.37 -30.62 -4.08
CA PRO A 36 -3.67 -29.75 -5.02
C PRO A 36 -2.33 -30.29 -5.56
N ALA A 37 -1.79 -31.37 -4.97
CA ALA A 37 -0.47 -31.90 -5.27
C ALA A 37 -0.36 -32.56 -6.66
N ALA A 38 -1.43 -33.22 -7.14
CA ALA A 38 -1.41 -33.87 -8.46
C ALA A 38 -1.47 -32.87 -9.63
N MET A 39 -2.15 -31.73 -9.44
CA MET A 39 -2.13 -30.61 -10.39
C MET A 39 -0.78 -29.87 -10.36
N GLN A 40 -0.12 -29.81 -9.19
CA GLN A 40 1.22 -29.25 -9.04
C GLN A 40 2.28 -30.06 -9.79
N ASP A 41 2.22 -31.40 -9.77
CA ASP A 41 3.19 -32.24 -10.50
C ASP A 41 2.98 -32.21 -12.02
N PHE A 42 1.74 -32.01 -12.50
CA PHE A 42 1.43 -31.81 -13.92
C PHE A 42 2.01 -30.49 -14.47
N LEU A 43 1.92 -29.39 -13.71
CA LEU A 43 2.38 -28.06 -14.16
C LEU A 43 3.89 -27.82 -13.97
N ARG A 44 4.58 -28.65 -13.18
CA ARG A 44 6.06 -28.70 -13.14
C ARG A 44 6.68 -29.18 -14.47
N GLY A 45 5.89 -29.85 -15.32
CA GLY A 45 6.35 -30.38 -16.61
C GLY A 45 6.23 -29.44 -17.80
N VAL A 46 5.62 -28.26 -17.65
CA VAL A 46 5.42 -27.30 -18.74
C VAL A 46 6.57 -26.29 -18.76
N PRO A 47 7.44 -26.27 -19.79
CA PRO A 47 8.52 -25.28 -19.88
C PRO A 47 7.94 -23.87 -20.01
N ALA A 48 8.58 -22.89 -19.36
CA ALA A 48 8.24 -21.48 -19.55
C ALA A 48 8.43 -21.10 -21.03
N PHE A 49 7.35 -20.70 -21.69
CA PHE A 49 7.39 -20.29 -23.08
C PHE A 49 8.02 -18.90 -23.20
N SER A 50 9.14 -18.84 -23.93
CA SER A 50 9.61 -17.62 -24.58
C SER A 50 8.97 -17.56 -25.97
N GLU A 51 8.08 -16.61 -26.23
CA GLU A 51 7.50 -16.40 -27.57
C GLU A 51 8.52 -15.88 -28.60
N SER A 52 9.74 -15.53 -28.17
CA SER A 52 10.86 -15.38 -29.08
C SER A 52 11.64 -16.70 -29.11
N GLY A 53 11.92 -17.24 -30.30
CA GLY A 53 12.76 -18.42 -30.52
C GLY A 53 14.24 -18.28 -30.08
N ALA A 54 14.52 -17.46 -29.05
CA ALA A 54 15.79 -17.36 -28.40
C ALA A 54 15.95 -18.53 -27.42
N VAL A 55 16.86 -19.45 -27.74
CA VAL A 55 17.32 -20.50 -26.81
C VAL A 55 17.71 -19.83 -25.49
N ALA A 56 17.00 -20.15 -24.41
CA ALA A 56 17.35 -19.68 -23.07
C ALA A 56 18.84 -20.00 -22.82
N PRO A 57 19.66 -19.03 -22.38
CA PRO A 57 21.08 -19.24 -22.21
C PRO A 57 21.31 -20.44 -21.27
N ARG A 58 22.25 -21.34 -21.59
CA ARG A 58 22.53 -22.59 -20.85
C ARG A 58 22.80 -22.42 -19.33
N ASN A 59 22.91 -21.18 -18.83
CA ASN A 59 23.10 -20.80 -17.43
C ASN A 59 22.18 -19.62 -17.01
N GLY A 60 21.03 -19.45 -17.66
CA GLY A 60 20.05 -18.41 -17.36
C GLY A 60 19.36 -18.57 -16.00
N PRO A 61 18.58 -17.57 -15.56
CA PRO A 61 17.77 -17.68 -14.35
C PRO A 61 16.83 -18.88 -14.43
N PRO A 62 16.50 -19.53 -13.28
CA PRO A 62 15.44 -20.53 -13.24
C PRO A 62 14.15 -19.94 -13.82
N PRO A 63 13.39 -20.71 -14.62
CA PRO A 63 12.11 -20.25 -15.14
C PRO A 63 11.17 -19.99 -13.95
N LEU A 64 10.50 -18.83 -13.97
CA LEU A 64 9.51 -18.47 -12.97
C LEU A 64 8.17 -18.25 -13.67
N SER A 65 7.09 -18.65 -13.00
CA SER A 65 5.72 -18.51 -13.48
C SER A 65 4.80 -17.99 -12.39
N PHE A 66 3.52 -17.79 -12.73
CA PHE A 66 2.46 -17.38 -11.80
C PHE A 66 2.21 -18.41 -10.69
N MET A 67 2.75 -19.62 -10.81
CA MET A 67 2.64 -20.69 -9.83
C MET A 67 3.93 -20.91 -9.03
N SER A 68 4.88 -19.98 -9.10
CA SER A 68 6.16 -20.11 -8.38
C SER A 68 5.90 -20.30 -6.89
N THR A 69 6.35 -21.42 -6.36
CA THR A 69 6.24 -21.77 -4.95
C THR A 69 7.28 -21.00 -4.13
N PRO A 70 7.12 -20.89 -2.80
CA PRO A 70 8.17 -20.34 -1.94
C PRO A 70 9.54 -21.02 -2.13
N GLU A 71 9.57 -22.28 -2.56
CA GLU A 71 10.80 -23.01 -2.86
C GLU A 71 11.42 -22.56 -4.20
N ASP A 72 10.61 -22.31 -5.23
CA ASP A 72 11.07 -21.75 -6.50
C ASP A 72 11.68 -20.35 -6.30
N ILE A 73 11.06 -19.54 -5.43
CA ILE A 73 11.56 -18.23 -5.04
C ILE A 73 12.93 -18.37 -4.35
N LYS A 74 13.09 -19.31 -3.41
CA LYS A 74 14.39 -19.58 -2.78
C LYS A 74 15.45 -20.07 -3.77
N ASN A 75 15.08 -20.96 -4.70
CA ASN A 75 15.99 -21.46 -5.73
C ASN A 75 16.47 -20.32 -6.64
N TYR A 76 15.57 -19.41 -7.01
CA TYR A 76 15.92 -18.21 -7.74
C TYR A 76 16.86 -17.31 -6.93
N LYS A 77 16.64 -17.17 -5.61
CA LYS A 77 17.53 -16.44 -4.70
C LYS A 77 18.95 -17.00 -4.74
N ALA A 78 19.08 -18.30 -4.56
CA ALA A 78 20.36 -19.00 -4.55
C ALA A 78 21.07 -18.88 -5.91
N TRP A 79 20.33 -18.98 -7.01
CA TRP A 79 20.89 -18.75 -8.35
C TRP A 79 21.44 -17.32 -8.49
N PHE A 80 20.67 -16.31 -8.08
CA PHE A 80 21.09 -14.91 -8.17
C PHE A 80 22.34 -14.64 -7.32
N GLU A 81 22.38 -15.15 -6.09
CA GLU A 81 23.53 -15.06 -5.19
C GLU A 81 24.78 -15.74 -5.77
N ASN A 82 24.60 -16.82 -6.53
CA ASN A 82 25.70 -17.48 -7.22
C ASN A 82 26.14 -16.72 -8.47
N ASP A 83 25.22 -16.11 -9.23
CA ASP A 83 25.59 -15.29 -10.39
C ASP A 83 26.29 -14.00 -9.98
N SER A 84 25.88 -13.37 -8.87
CA SER A 84 26.49 -12.15 -8.35
C SER A 84 27.93 -12.33 -7.85
N LYS A 85 28.33 -13.56 -7.50
CA LYS A 85 29.72 -13.92 -7.12
C LYS A 85 30.65 -14.08 -8.32
N LYS A 86 30.13 -14.15 -9.55
CA LYS A 86 30.98 -14.26 -10.74
C LYS A 86 31.75 -12.97 -10.95
N PRO A 87 33.03 -13.03 -11.40
CA PRO A 87 33.82 -11.83 -11.62
C PRO A 87 33.18 -10.93 -12.69
N PRO A 88 33.32 -9.60 -12.57
CA PRO A 88 32.94 -8.69 -13.64
C PRO A 88 33.69 -9.00 -14.93
N VAL A 89 32.98 -8.96 -16.06
CA VAL A 89 33.54 -9.26 -17.40
C VAL A 89 33.15 -8.18 -18.39
N PRO A 90 33.91 -7.96 -19.48
CA PRO A 90 33.45 -7.12 -20.57
C PRO A 90 32.09 -7.58 -21.10
N GLY A 91 31.20 -6.63 -21.40
CA GLY A 91 29.92 -6.95 -22.01
C GLY A 91 30.04 -7.28 -23.50
N PRO A 92 29.04 -7.94 -24.10
CA PRO A 92 29.01 -8.20 -25.53
C PRO A 92 28.92 -6.88 -26.32
N THR A 93 29.73 -6.75 -27.36
CA THR A 93 29.63 -5.65 -28.31
C THR A 93 28.54 -5.98 -29.33
N VAL A 94 27.53 -5.11 -29.44
CA VAL A 94 26.44 -5.25 -30.41
C VAL A 94 26.52 -4.08 -31.40
N PRO A 95 26.44 -4.33 -32.72
CA PRO A 95 26.37 -3.27 -33.72
C PRO A 95 25.22 -2.29 -33.46
N ARG A 96 25.49 -1.00 -33.69
CA ARG A 96 24.53 0.10 -33.48
C ARG A 96 23.23 -0.12 -34.24
N GLU A 97 23.33 -0.51 -35.50
CA GLU A 97 22.19 -0.71 -36.40
C GLU A 97 21.28 -1.84 -35.90
N LEU A 98 21.87 -2.92 -35.39
CA LEU A 98 21.12 -4.06 -34.87
C LEU A 98 20.36 -3.71 -33.59
N LEU A 99 21.02 -3.01 -32.66
CA LEU A 99 20.39 -2.65 -31.38
C LEU A 99 19.25 -1.65 -31.57
N VAL A 100 19.42 -0.67 -32.48
CA VAL A 100 18.37 0.29 -32.83
C VAL A 100 17.22 -0.41 -33.57
N ALA A 101 17.51 -1.26 -34.56
CA ALA A 101 16.48 -1.97 -35.31
C ALA A 101 15.66 -2.92 -34.43
N ASP A 102 16.30 -3.61 -33.48
CA ASP A 102 15.61 -4.46 -32.51
C ASP A 102 14.70 -3.64 -31.59
N GLN A 103 15.18 -2.51 -31.08
CA GLN A 103 14.36 -1.60 -30.26
C GLN A 103 13.16 -1.03 -31.03
N GLU A 104 13.34 -0.64 -32.29
CA GLU A 104 12.25 -0.17 -33.14
C GLU A 104 11.23 -1.28 -33.47
N ARG A 105 11.69 -2.52 -33.63
CA ARG A 105 10.82 -3.69 -33.80
C ARG A 105 9.97 -3.92 -32.56
N LEU A 106 10.61 -3.99 -31.37
CA LEU A 106 9.91 -4.15 -30.09
C LEU A 106 8.91 -3.01 -29.83
N ARG A 107 9.24 -1.79 -30.25
CA ARG A 107 8.33 -0.65 -30.18
C ARG A 107 7.08 -0.87 -31.03
N ARG A 108 7.25 -1.27 -32.29
CA ARG A 108 6.11 -1.54 -33.19
C ARG A 108 5.24 -2.69 -32.68
N GLU A 109 5.85 -3.76 -32.19
CA GLU A 109 5.13 -4.89 -31.61
C GLU A 109 4.25 -4.45 -30.44
N GLN A 110 4.79 -3.64 -29.51
CA GLN A 110 3.98 -3.12 -28.40
C GLN A 110 2.86 -2.17 -28.86
N GLU A 111 3.10 -1.36 -29.88
CA GLU A 111 2.07 -0.48 -30.45
C GLU A 111 0.95 -1.31 -31.10
N GLU A 112 1.30 -2.33 -31.89
CA GLU A 112 0.36 -3.24 -32.55
C GLU A 112 -0.45 -4.04 -31.51
N GLU A 113 0.23 -4.66 -30.55
CA GLU A 113 -0.40 -5.42 -29.44
C GLU A 113 -1.35 -4.54 -28.61
N SER A 114 -1.00 -3.28 -28.38
CA SER A 114 -1.85 -2.36 -27.60
C SER A 114 -3.17 -2.01 -28.28
N LEU A 115 -3.29 -2.24 -29.60
CA LEU A 115 -4.50 -2.02 -30.39
C LEU A 115 -5.40 -3.27 -30.44
N GLU A 116 -4.89 -4.44 -30.03
CA GLU A 116 -5.65 -5.70 -30.06
C GLU A 116 -6.69 -5.77 -28.95
N GLU A 117 -7.93 -6.09 -29.32
CA GLU A 117 -9.05 -6.14 -28.38
C GLU A 117 -8.89 -7.32 -27.41
N GLY A 118 -8.69 -7.01 -26.11
CA GLY A 118 -8.50 -8.00 -25.07
C GLY A 118 -7.04 -8.41 -24.81
N TYR A 119 -6.06 -7.73 -25.42
CA TYR A 119 -4.65 -7.91 -25.09
C TYR A 119 -4.35 -7.56 -23.62
N MET A 120 -3.55 -8.40 -22.97
CA MET A 120 -3.11 -8.25 -21.59
C MET A 120 -1.58 -8.19 -21.54
N GLN A 121 -1.03 -7.02 -21.20
CA GLN A 121 0.40 -6.86 -21.04
C GLN A 121 0.86 -7.53 -19.74
N THR A 122 1.62 -8.63 -19.85
CA THR A 122 2.19 -9.30 -18.68
C THR A 122 3.54 -8.68 -18.30
N ARG A 123 3.70 -8.35 -17.02
CA ARG A 123 4.90 -7.72 -16.46
C ARG A 123 5.42 -8.53 -15.30
N PHE A 124 6.69 -8.90 -15.33
CA PHE A 124 7.35 -9.65 -14.28
C PHE A 124 8.50 -8.86 -13.66
N THR A 125 8.47 -8.63 -12.34
CA THR A 125 9.55 -7.95 -11.61
C THR A 125 9.93 -8.71 -10.35
N VAL A 126 11.15 -8.46 -9.88
CA VAL A 126 11.65 -9.04 -8.63
C VAL A 126 12.19 -7.92 -7.73
N ILE A 127 11.81 -7.96 -6.46
CA ILE A 127 12.27 -7.03 -5.42
C ILE A 127 13.02 -7.79 -4.31
N GLY A 128 13.79 -7.07 -3.50
CA GLY A 128 14.62 -7.69 -2.46
C GLY A 128 16.01 -8.15 -2.91
N PHE A 129 16.43 -7.78 -4.13
CA PHE A 129 17.84 -7.85 -4.53
C PHE A 129 18.57 -6.54 -4.22
N PRO A 130 19.91 -6.56 -4.07
CA PRO A 130 20.70 -5.35 -4.04
C PRO A 130 20.42 -4.51 -5.29
N LYS A 131 19.85 -3.32 -5.08
CA LYS A 131 19.69 -2.28 -6.11
C LYS A 131 20.67 -1.16 -5.79
N HIS A 132 21.10 -0.48 -6.85
CA HIS A 132 21.98 0.66 -6.67
C HIS A 132 21.19 1.97 -6.72
N SER A 133 21.53 2.87 -5.81
CA SER A 133 21.09 4.25 -5.81
C SER A 133 22.29 5.13 -5.48
N CYS A 134 22.58 6.09 -6.36
CA CYS A 134 23.75 6.96 -6.20
C CYS A 134 23.56 7.86 -4.97
N LYS A 135 24.64 8.04 -4.19
CA LYS A 135 24.64 8.95 -3.03
C LYS A 135 25.34 10.27 -3.30
N ARG A 136 25.88 10.45 -4.52
CA ARG A 136 26.74 11.57 -4.92
C ARG A 136 26.03 12.49 -5.93
N GLN A 137 26.51 13.72 -6.03
CA GLN A 137 26.15 14.67 -7.08
C GLN A 137 27.02 14.49 -8.32
N LEU A 138 26.53 14.91 -9.49
CA LEU A 138 27.24 14.77 -10.77
C LEU A 138 28.67 15.33 -10.70
N HIS A 139 28.86 16.53 -10.12
CA HIS A 139 30.17 17.18 -10.01
C HIS A 139 31.19 16.40 -9.15
N GLN A 140 30.77 15.38 -8.40
CA GLN A 140 31.62 14.55 -7.55
C GLN A 140 32.07 13.26 -8.26
N LEU A 141 31.66 13.06 -9.52
CA LEU A 141 31.85 11.82 -10.27
C LEU A 141 32.77 12.05 -11.47
N LYS A 142 33.43 10.98 -11.93
CA LYS A 142 34.31 10.99 -13.11
C LYS A 142 33.63 10.37 -14.33
N PRO A 143 33.87 10.85 -15.56
CA PRO A 143 33.26 10.23 -16.74
C PRO A 143 33.73 8.78 -16.92
N ILE A 144 32.85 7.92 -17.42
CA ILE A 144 33.13 6.57 -17.90
C ILE A 144 32.45 6.35 -19.26
N ASN A 145 33.08 5.58 -20.15
CA ASN A 145 32.50 5.19 -21.43
C ASN A 145 31.88 3.79 -21.36
N CYS A 146 30.98 3.47 -22.29
CA CYS A 146 30.34 2.16 -22.41
C CYS A 146 31.35 1.02 -22.64
N SER A 147 32.47 1.30 -23.30
CA SER A 147 33.57 0.34 -23.55
C SER A 147 34.37 -0.01 -22.29
N ASP A 148 34.43 0.89 -21.31
CA ASP A 148 35.15 0.70 -20.05
C ASP A 148 34.30 -0.02 -18.98
N MET A 149 33.00 -0.19 -19.25
CA MET A 149 32.05 -0.77 -18.30
C MET A 149 32.10 -2.31 -18.31
N LEU A 150 32.12 -2.89 -17.12
CA LEU A 150 32.11 -4.34 -16.91
C LEU A 150 30.71 -4.80 -16.48
N MET A 151 30.23 -5.87 -17.09
CA MET A 151 28.98 -6.53 -16.72
C MET A 151 29.12 -7.15 -15.33
N ARG A 152 28.03 -7.16 -14.54
CA ARG A 152 27.97 -7.52 -13.12
C ARG A 152 28.67 -6.52 -12.20
N LYS A 153 28.76 -5.25 -12.63
CA LYS A 153 29.41 -4.20 -11.85
C LYS A 153 28.61 -2.92 -11.84
N THR A 154 28.55 -2.30 -10.66
CA THR A 154 28.17 -0.91 -10.47
C THR A 154 29.45 -0.06 -10.47
N HIS A 155 29.48 0.96 -11.33
CA HIS A 155 30.67 1.80 -11.53
C HIS A 155 30.65 2.99 -10.57
N LEU A 156 30.91 2.69 -9.29
CA LEU A 156 30.93 3.69 -8.21
C LEU A 156 31.96 4.79 -8.48
N GLY A 157 31.61 6.04 -8.19
CA GLY A 157 32.46 7.21 -8.41
C GLY A 157 32.49 7.70 -9.88
N SER A 158 31.72 7.07 -10.77
CA SER A 158 31.67 7.43 -12.19
C SER A 158 30.27 7.87 -12.65
N TYR A 159 30.21 8.60 -13.76
CA TYR A 159 28.97 8.88 -14.49
C TYR A 159 29.16 8.53 -15.97
N LEU A 160 28.12 7.97 -16.61
CA LEU A 160 28.10 7.76 -18.05
C LEU A 160 27.38 8.94 -18.71
N LEU A 161 28.09 9.64 -19.61
CA LEU A 161 27.50 10.64 -20.48
C LEU A 161 26.95 9.96 -21.74
N CYS A 162 25.64 10.04 -21.97
CA CYS A 162 25.00 9.39 -23.10
C CYS A 162 23.81 10.18 -23.66
N ARG A 163 23.37 9.83 -24.86
CA ARG A 163 22.11 10.33 -25.44
C ARG A 163 21.26 9.21 -26.00
N SER A 164 19.94 9.35 -25.95
CA SER A 164 19.02 8.37 -26.54
C SER A 164 19.06 8.43 -28.07
N ILE A 165 18.99 7.27 -28.72
CA ILE A 165 19.03 7.15 -30.19
C ILE A 165 17.91 6.31 -30.79
N ALA A 166 17.00 5.80 -29.95
CA ALA A 166 15.86 4.98 -30.34
C ALA A 166 14.63 5.33 -29.50
N PRO A 167 13.39 5.07 -29.98
CA PRO A 167 12.17 5.30 -29.21
C PRO A 167 12.13 4.42 -27.95
N CYS A 168 11.37 4.87 -26.95
CA CYS A 168 11.23 4.12 -25.71
C CYS A 168 10.24 2.96 -25.88
N THR A 169 10.51 1.82 -25.25
CA THR A 169 9.51 0.77 -25.00
C THR A 169 9.15 0.78 -23.52
N LYS A 170 7.96 0.24 -23.19
CA LYS A 170 7.50 0.17 -21.79
C LYS A 170 7.02 -1.24 -21.47
N VAL A 171 7.91 -1.99 -20.83
CA VAL A 171 7.55 -3.24 -20.11
C VAL A 171 7.44 -2.88 -18.62
N VAL A 172 8.23 -3.49 -17.75
CA VAL A 172 8.39 -3.04 -16.35
C VAL A 172 9.15 -1.72 -16.30
N ALA A 173 10.32 -1.66 -16.94
CA ALA A 173 11.11 -0.45 -17.08
C ALA A 173 10.75 0.33 -18.36
N ILE A 174 11.12 1.61 -18.37
CA ILE A 174 11.32 2.34 -19.62
C ILE A 174 12.63 1.81 -20.21
N GLN A 175 12.59 1.35 -21.46
CA GLN A 175 13.77 0.87 -22.16
C GLN A 175 14.02 1.67 -23.43
N THR A 176 15.29 2.00 -23.70
CA THR A 176 15.72 2.66 -24.93
C THR A 176 17.16 2.28 -25.24
N VAL A 177 17.67 2.70 -26.40
CA VAL A 177 19.08 2.57 -26.77
C VAL A 177 19.76 3.92 -26.60
N VAL A 178 20.91 3.91 -25.92
CA VAL A 178 21.75 5.08 -25.75
C VAL A 178 23.11 4.87 -26.40
N GLU A 179 23.72 5.96 -26.85
CA GLU A 179 25.13 5.99 -27.25
C GLU A 179 25.93 6.92 -26.35
N ASP A 180 27.19 6.58 -26.09
CA ASP A 180 28.15 7.47 -25.44
C ASP A 180 28.90 8.36 -26.45
N VAL A 181 29.83 9.19 -25.97
CA VAL A 181 30.61 10.10 -26.81
C VAL A 181 31.51 9.36 -27.83
N ASN A 182 31.91 8.12 -27.52
CA ASN A 182 32.71 7.27 -28.40
C ASN A 182 31.87 6.55 -29.46
N GLY A 183 30.53 6.69 -29.42
CA GLY A 183 29.60 6.02 -30.31
C GLY A 183 29.32 4.57 -29.92
N ASP A 184 29.73 4.14 -28.73
CA ASP A 184 29.42 2.82 -28.21
C ASP A 184 27.97 2.82 -27.72
N VAL A 185 27.18 1.83 -28.18
CA VAL A 185 25.75 1.73 -27.86
C VAL A 185 25.46 0.70 -26.78
N ARG A 186 24.47 0.99 -25.93
CA ARG A 186 23.94 0.06 -24.93
C ARG A 186 22.43 0.25 -24.77
N THR A 187 21.74 -0.80 -24.35
CA THR A 187 20.35 -0.70 -23.91
C THR A 187 20.32 -0.11 -22.50
N LEU A 188 19.54 0.95 -22.30
CA LEU A 188 19.27 1.58 -21.02
C LEU A 188 17.90 1.13 -20.50
N SER A 189 17.82 0.76 -19.23
CA SER A 189 16.57 0.38 -18.54
C SER A 189 16.37 1.20 -17.27
N ILE A 190 15.32 2.02 -17.26
CA ILE A 190 14.99 2.98 -16.20
C ILE A 190 13.76 2.50 -15.44
N TYR A 191 13.89 2.37 -14.12
CA TYR A 191 12.82 1.95 -13.21
C TYR A 191 12.35 3.12 -12.34
N ASN A 192 11.15 2.99 -11.78
CA ASN A 192 10.59 3.88 -10.76
C ASN A 192 10.51 5.37 -11.13
N PHE A 193 10.57 5.71 -12.42
CA PHE A 193 10.48 7.11 -12.84
C PHE A 193 9.09 7.69 -12.50
N PRO A 194 9.01 8.92 -11.92
CA PRO A 194 7.74 9.54 -11.58
C PRO A 194 6.79 9.56 -12.77
N THR A 195 5.50 9.33 -12.51
CA THR A 195 4.41 9.24 -13.50
C THR A 195 4.53 8.14 -14.56
N ALA A 196 5.57 7.29 -14.52
CA ALA A 196 5.85 6.31 -15.57
C ALA A 196 5.41 4.86 -15.30
N TYR A 197 4.90 4.52 -14.11
CA TYR A 197 4.63 3.12 -13.71
C TYR A 197 3.80 2.33 -14.76
N GLU A 198 2.67 2.88 -15.18
CA GLU A 198 1.79 2.37 -16.25
C GLU A 198 1.54 3.43 -17.33
N ALA A 199 2.54 4.26 -17.61
CA ALA A 199 2.44 5.26 -18.67
C ALA A 199 2.34 4.61 -20.06
N LEU A 200 1.60 5.28 -20.94
CA LEU A 200 1.55 4.96 -22.36
C LEU A 200 2.87 5.31 -23.05
N LEU A 201 3.15 4.63 -24.16
CA LEU A 201 4.39 4.77 -24.92
C LEU A 201 4.66 6.21 -25.37
N ASP A 202 3.66 6.88 -25.95
CA ASP A 202 3.77 8.27 -26.38
C ASP A 202 4.11 9.21 -25.22
N TYR A 203 3.55 8.97 -24.03
CA TYR A 203 3.84 9.77 -22.85
C TYR A 203 5.29 9.59 -22.39
N VAL A 204 5.82 8.36 -22.44
CA VAL A 204 7.21 8.07 -22.11
C VAL A 204 8.17 8.78 -23.08
N ASP A 205 7.83 8.86 -24.37
CA ASP A 205 8.64 9.61 -25.34
C ASP A 205 8.65 11.12 -25.09
N LEU A 206 7.65 11.68 -24.39
CA LEU A 206 7.68 13.07 -23.95
C LEU A 206 8.69 13.30 -22.82
N LEU A 207 8.87 12.32 -21.94
CA LEU A 207 9.85 12.37 -20.84
C LEU A 207 11.26 12.07 -21.33
N PHE A 208 11.39 11.11 -22.25
CA PHE A 208 12.66 10.64 -22.82
C PHE A 208 12.63 10.74 -24.34
N PRO A 209 12.56 11.95 -24.91
CA PRO A 209 12.57 12.09 -26.36
C PRO A 209 13.87 11.55 -26.95
N ILE A 210 13.81 11.05 -28.18
CA ILE A 210 15.02 10.69 -28.94
C ILE A 210 15.98 11.87 -28.90
N GLY A 211 17.29 11.62 -28.77
CA GLY A 211 18.33 12.63 -28.68
C GLY A 211 18.46 13.34 -27.33
N VAL A 212 17.62 13.03 -26.33
CA VAL A 212 17.80 13.58 -24.97
C VAL A 212 19.17 13.17 -24.45
N THR A 213 19.92 14.15 -23.95
CA THR A 213 21.26 13.94 -23.38
C THR A 213 21.15 13.82 -21.88
N MET A 214 21.82 12.83 -21.31
CA MET A 214 21.73 12.49 -19.90
C MET A 214 23.10 12.11 -19.34
N ALA A 215 23.31 12.38 -18.05
CA ALA A 215 24.33 11.70 -17.27
C ALA A 215 23.66 10.66 -16.36
N ILE A 216 24.10 9.41 -16.48
CA ILE A 216 23.70 8.31 -15.61
C ILE A 216 24.73 8.17 -14.50
N LEU A 217 24.30 8.40 -13.26
CA LEU A 217 25.19 8.39 -12.10
C LEU A 217 25.45 6.95 -11.65
N GLU A 218 26.72 6.61 -11.40
CA GLU A 218 27.20 5.30 -10.92
C GLU A 218 26.53 4.10 -11.64
N PRO A 219 26.62 4.03 -12.99
CA PRO A 219 25.81 3.12 -13.78
C PRO A 219 26.08 1.64 -13.45
N THR A 220 25.02 0.87 -13.32
CA THR A 220 25.08 -0.59 -13.15
C THR A 220 24.93 -1.29 -14.48
N TYR A 221 25.94 -2.06 -14.88
CA TYR A 221 25.90 -2.84 -16.12
C TYR A 221 25.71 -4.32 -15.80
N LYS A 222 24.67 -4.95 -16.36
CA LYS A 222 24.36 -6.36 -16.07
C LYS A 222 23.78 -7.08 -17.27
N ALA A 223 23.83 -8.40 -17.24
CA ALA A 223 23.08 -9.23 -18.19
C ALA A 223 21.58 -8.91 -18.05
N ALA A 224 20.86 -8.89 -19.17
CA ALA A 224 19.42 -8.79 -19.11
C ALA A 224 18.83 -10.06 -18.48
N THR A 225 17.78 -9.89 -17.69
CA THR A 225 16.99 -11.01 -17.19
C THR A 225 16.13 -11.60 -18.31
N GLN A 226 15.77 -10.79 -19.31
CA GLN A 226 14.97 -11.14 -20.48
C GLN A 226 15.62 -10.52 -21.72
N GLY A 227 15.80 -11.31 -22.78
CA GLY A 227 16.46 -10.88 -24.03
C GLY A 227 17.99 -11.07 -24.05
N PRO A 228 18.61 -10.98 -25.23
CA PRO A 228 20.01 -11.37 -25.43
C PRO A 228 21.04 -10.29 -25.05
N ASN A 229 20.62 -9.03 -24.92
CA ASN A 229 21.53 -7.88 -24.81
C ASN A 229 21.73 -7.45 -23.35
N ALA A 230 22.98 -7.20 -22.95
CA ALA A 230 23.27 -6.64 -21.63
C ALA A 230 22.76 -5.20 -21.51
N ILE A 231 22.31 -4.82 -20.31
CA ILE A 231 21.62 -3.55 -20.03
C ILE A 231 22.38 -2.70 -19.02
N ILE A 232 22.33 -1.38 -19.23
CA ILE A 232 22.58 -0.39 -18.20
C ILE A 232 21.28 -0.25 -17.40
N ARG A 233 21.31 -0.61 -16.13
CA ARG A 233 20.16 -0.57 -15.22
C ARG A 233 20.25 0.66 -14.33
N VAL A 234 19.16 1.42 -14.27
CA VAL A 234 18.98 2.57 -13.37
C VAL A 234 17.72 2.33 -12.54
N ASP A 235 17.90 2.05 -11.25
CA ASP A 235 16.79 1.75 -10.34
C ASP A 235 16.12 3.01 -9.77
N SER A 236 16.93 4.05 -9.47
CA SER A 236 16.45 5.29 -8.88
C SER A 236 16.31 6.39 -9.92
N PRO A 237 15.16 7.11 -9.98
CA PRO A 237 15.00 8.23 -10.90
C PRO A 237 15.95 9.39 -10.61
N THR A 238 16.46 9.49 -9.38
CA THR A 238 17.38 10.56 -8.97
C THR A 238 18.83 10.31 -9.40
N ASP A 239 19.09 9.18 -10.08
CA ASP A 239 20.40 8.84 -10.65
C ASP A 239 20.50 9.24 -12.13
N ILE A 240 19.47 9.92 -12.66
CA ILE A 240 19.43 10.46 -14.01
C ILE A 240 19.49 11.98 -13.91
N VAL A 241 20.46 12.56 -14.59
CA VAL A 241 20.58 14.02 -14.75
C VAL A 241 20.33 14.36 -16.21
N PHE A 242 19.28 15.13 -16.47
CA PHE A 242 18.94 15.61 -17.82
C PHE A 242 19.78 16.84 -18.15
N LEU A 243 20.51 16.74 -19.26
CA LEU A 243 21.49 17.73 -19.66
C LEU A 243 20.95 18.64 -20.76
N ASP A 244 21.18 19.92 -20.57
CA ASP A 244 20.96 20.97 -21.55
C ASP A 244 22.26 21.19 -22.35
N PRO A 245 22.20 21.54 -23.64
CA PRO A 245 23.39 21.82 -24.45
C PRO A 245 24.39 22.83 -23.85
N ARG A 246 23.96 23.67 -22.89
CA ARG A 246 24.78 24.66 -22.17
C ARG A 246 25.45 24.12 -20.91
N ASP A 247 25.10 22.91 -20.47
CA ASP A 247 25.70 22.34 -19.26
C ASP A 247 27.19 22.10 -19.45
N GLU A 248 28.00 22.49 -18.45
CA GLU A 248 29.46 22.44 -18.55
C GLU A 248 30.02 21.04 -18.82
N VAL A 249 29.32 20.00 -18.39
CA VAL A 249 29.68 18.60 -18.64
C VAL A 249 29.71 18.26 -20.14
N LEU A 250 29.02 19.03 -20.98
CA LEU A 250 29.02 18.89 -22.44
C LEU A 250 30.10 19.76 -23.12
N HIS A 251 30.75 20.69 -22.40
CA HIS A 251 31.81 21.53 -22.97
C HIS A 251 33.00 20.66 -23.38
N GLY A 252 33.12 20.40 -24.68
CA GLY A 252 34.17 19.55 -25.26
C GLY A 252 33.74 18.11 -25.58
N ALA A 253 32.51 17.71 -25.25
CA ALA A 253 31.97 16.43 -25.66
C ALA A 253 31.80 16.40 -27.19
N ARG A 254 32.46 15.43 -27.86
CA ARG A 254 32.36 15.22 -29.30
C ARG A 254 31.81 13.84 -29.60
N TRP A 255 30.56 13.80 -30.05
CA TRP A 255 29.90 12.56 -30.44
C TRP A 255 30.50 12.01 -31.73
N LYS A 256 31.07 10.80 -31.67
CA LYS A 256 31.66 10.13 -32.85
C LYS A 256 30.65 9.91 -33.98
N SER A 257 29.39 9.67 -33.64
CA SER A 257 28.28 9.52 -34.60
C SER A 257 27.75 10.84 -35.18
N GLY A 258 28.35 11.98 -34.79
CA GLY A 258 27.95 13.31 -35.24
C GLY A 258 26.97 14.02 -34.31
N SER A 259 26.69 15.29 -34.57
CA SER A 259 25.85 16.13 -33.70
C SER A 259 24.35 15.90 -33.85
N ARG A 260 23.91 15.27 -34.95
CA ARG A 260 22.49 14.99 -35.23
C ARG A 260 22.14 13.54 -34.90
N VAL A 261 21.06 13.35 -34.16
CA VAL A 261 20.40 12.05 -33.99
C VAL A 261 19.22 11.97 -34.96
N TYR A 262 19.04 10.84 -35.63
CA TYR A 262 17.92 10.64 -36.56
C TYR A 262 16.57 10.73 -35.82
N ARG A 263 15.56 11.38 -36.43
CA ARG A 263 14.25 11.74 -35.81
C ARG A 263 14.31 12.67 -34.58
N PHE A 264 15.48 13.24 -34.30
CA PHE A 264 15.60 14.30 -33.30
C PHE A 264 15.01 15.60 -33.82
N ASN A 265 13.96 16.08 -33.16
CA ASN A 265 13.54 17.46 -33.30
C ASN A 265 14.43 18.32 -32.41
N ALA A 266 15.05 19.35 -33.01
CA ALA A 266 15.92 20.26 -32.27
C ALA A 266 15.18 20.82 -31.04
N TRP A 267 15.90 20.86 -29.92
CA TRP A 267 15.40 21.45 -28.70
C TRP A 267 15.16 22.94 -28.92
N PRO A 268 14.07 23.52 -28.38
CA PRO A 268 13.92 24.97 -28.33
C PRO A 268 15.18 25.65 -27.82
N SER A 269 15.62 26.72 -28.49
CA SER A 269 16.85 27.44 -28.15
C SER A 269 16.64 28.58 -27.14
N ASP A 270 15.39 28.96 -26.87
CA ASP A 270 15.04 30.11 -26.05
C ASP A 270 13.87 29.84 -25.10
N ALA A 271 13.72 30.72 -24.11
CA ALA A 271 12.74 30.60 -23.04
C ALA A 271 11.29 30.64 -23.55
N ASP A 272 10.99 31.42 -24.59
CA ASP A 272 9.62 31.59 -25.09
C ASP A 272 9.10 30.35 -25.80
N HIS A 273 9.92 29.68 -26.60
CA HIS A 273 9.55 28.42 -27.21
C HIS A 273 9.44 27.29 -26.18
N TRP A 274 10.29 27.27 -25.15
CA TRP A 274 10.14 26.34 -24.02
C TRP A 274 8.83 26.58 -23.25
N LYS A 275 8.48 27.84 -23.01
CA LYS A 275 7.21 28.23 -22.40
C LYS A 275 6.02 27.75 -23.24
N ALA A 276 6.05 27.96 -24.56
CA ALA A 276 5.00 27.52 -25.48
C ALA A 276 4.82 25.99 -25.42
N ARG A 277 5.92 25.24 -25.52
CA ARG A 277 5.91 23.78 -25.41
C ARG A 277 5.38 23.29 -24.06
N GLY A 278 5.80 23.91 -22.96
CA GLY A 278 5.28 23.61 -21.64
C GLY A 278 3.78 23.88 -21.51
N ASN A 279 3.29 24.97 -22.11
CA ASN A 279 1.86 25.29 -22.14
C ASN A 279 1.07 24.25 -22.93
N ASP A 280 1.61 23.75 -24.05
CA ASP A 280 0.95 22.74 -24.87
C ASP A 280 0.88 21.39 -24.13
N TYR A 281 1.96 20.98 -23.48
CA TYR A 281 1.93 19.81 -22.59
C TYR A 281 0.98 19.99 -21.41
N PHE A 282 0.90 21.19 -20.84
CA PHE A 282 -0.03 21.48 -19.76
C PHE A 282 -1.49 21.35 -20.24
N LYS A 283 -1.84 21.92 -21.40
CA LYS A 283 -3.18 21.76 -21.99
C LYS A 283 -3.53 20.30 -22.26
N ALA A 284 -2.53 19.50 -22.64
CA ALA A 284 -2.66 18.06 -22.87
C ALA A 284 -2.66 17.20 -21.58
N VAL A 285 -2.70 17.82 -20.38
CA VAL A 285 -2.70 17.11 -19.08
C VAL A 285 -1.38 16.34 -18.84
N HIS A 286 -0.31 16.67 -19.58
CA HIS A 286 1.01 16.07 -19.43
C HIS A 286 1.86 16.89 -18.45
N TRP A 287 1.50 16.81 -17.17
CA TRP A 287 2.02 17.71 -16.14
C TRP A 287 3.54 17.62 -15.93
N LEU A 288 4.12 16.41 -15.85
CA LEU A 288 5.57 16.25 -15.67
C LEU A 288 6.36 16.71 -16.92
N PRO A 289 5.99 16.34 -18.16
CA PRO A 289 6.58 16.94 -19.37
C PRO A 289 6.47 18.46 -19.43
N ALA A 290 5.34 19.05 -19.01
CA ALA A 290 5.19 20.51 -18.93
C ALA A 290 6.19 21.14 -17.96
N VAL A 291 6.32 20.55 -16.76
CA VAL A 291 7.29 20.95 -15.73
C VAL A 291 8.74 20.84 -16.24
N PHE A 292 9.07 19.79 -17.01
CA PHE A 292 10.38 19.65 -17.64
C PHE A 292 10.63 20.78 -18.64
N ALA A 293 9.66 21.04 -19.53
CA ALA A 293 9.76 22.12 -20.52
C ALA A 293 9.93 23.50 -19.87
N TYR A 294 9.17 23.82 -18.82
CA TYR A 294 9.37 25.07 -18.08
C TYR A 294 10.74 25.14 -17.39
N SER A 295 11.26 24.02 -16.89
CA SER A 295 12.58 23.96 -16.25
C SER A 295 13.71 24.18 -17.26
N HIS A 296 13.60 23.66 -18.48
CA HIS A 296 14.51 24.00 -19.57
C HIS A 296 14.42 25.48 -19.96
N GLY A 297 13.21 26.05 -19.99
CA GLY A 297 13.02 27.49 -20.16
C GLY A 297 13.74 28.31 -19.10
N LEU A 298 13.68 27.88 -17.83
CA LEU A 298 14.38 28.54 -16.72
C LEU A 298 15.91 28.42 -16.80
N ARG A 299 16.45 27.39 -17.48
CA ARG A 299 17.89 27.37 -17.82
C ARG A 299 18.26 28.43 -18.86
N CYS A 300 17.32 28.81 -19.73
CA CYS A 300 17.50 29.95 -20.65
C CYS A 300 17.37 31.30 -19.96
N GLU A 301 16.40 31.43 -19.06
CA GLU A 301 16.09 32.68 -18.37
C GLU A 301 15.79 32.40 -16.89
N PRO A 302 16.82 32.30 -16.03
CA PRO A 302 16.67 31.89 -14.62
C PRO A 302 15.76 32.80 -13.78
N GLU A 303 15.70 34.09 -14.14
CA GLU A 303 14.91 35.12 -13.48
C GLU A 303 13.46 35.20 -14.01
N SER A 304 13.06 34.32 -14.93
CA SER A 304 11.74 34.35 -15.55
C SER A 304 10.63 33.98 -14.56
N LEU A 305 9.99 34.99 -13.99
CA LEU A 305 8.89 34.83 -13.04
C LEU A 305 7.68 34.12 -13.66
N VAL A 306 7.44 34.31 -14.96
CA VAL A 306 6.31 33.67 -15.67
C VAL A 306 6.55 32.16 -15.79
N LEU A 307 7.76 31.74 -16.13
CA LEU A 307 8.11 30.32 -16.21
C LEU A 307 8.04 29.64 -14.83
N ARG A 308 8.58 30.28 -13.77
CA ARG A 308 8.42 29.78 -12.39
C ARG A 308 6.95 29.67 -11.99
N LEU A 309 6.16 30.68 -12.31
CA LEU A 309 4.73 30.70 -12.00
C LEU A 309 4.00 29.55 -12.73
N ASN A 310 4.30 29.30 -14.00
CA ASN A 310 3.74 28.18 -14.77
C ASN A 310 4.20 26.81 -14.23
N ARG A 311 5.48 26.69 -13.85
CA ARG A 311 6.02 25.47 -13.25
C ARG A 311 5.38 25.16 -11.90
N SER A 312 5.15 26.17 -11.06
CA SER A 312 4.40 26.03 -9.80
C SER A 312 3.01 25.40 -10.00
N GLU A 313 2.27 25.81 -11.02
CA GLU A 313 0.97 25.19 -11.34
C GLU A 313 1.13 23.72 -11.76
N GLY A 314 2.14 23.42 -12.59
CA GLY A 314 2.47 22.04 -12.97
C GLY A 314 2.76 21.17 -11.74
N TYR A 315 3.55 21.69 -10.80
CA TYR A 315 3.83 21.04 -9.53
C TYR A 315 2.57 20.85 -8.66
N LEU A 316 1.65 21.81 -8.61
CA LEU A 316 0.36 21.62 -7.92
C LEU A 316 -0.45 20.46 -8.52
N ARG A 317 -0.50 20.33 -9.85
CA ARG A 317 -1.20 19.22 -10.53
C ARG A 317 -0.57 17.86 -10.25
N LEU A 318 0.76 17.83 -10.09
CA LEU A 318 1.52 16.64 -9.69
C LEU A 318 1.46 16.36 -8.18
N LYS A 319 0.89 17.26 -7.36
CA LYS A 319 0.94 17.21 -5.89
C LYS A 319 2.37 17.29 -5.34
N PHE A 320 3.25 17.98 -6.05
CA PHE A 320 4.62 18.31 -5.64
C PHE A 320 4.56 19.62 -4.85
N TYR A 321 3.85 19.59 -3.71
CA TYR A 321 3.45 20.78 -2.98
C TYR A 321 4.63 21.59 -2.44
N SER A 322 5.72 20.95 -2.02
CA SER A 322 6.91 21.68 -1.55
C SER A 322 7.53 22.50 -2.69
N ALA A 323 7.76 21.86 -3.84
CA ALA A 323 8.27 22.54 -5.04
C ALA A 323 7.32 23.63 -5.57
N ALA A 324 6.01 23.35 -5.58
CA ALA A 324 4.99 24.32 -5.98
C ALA A 324 4.99 25.56 -5.09
N CYS A 325 5.13 25.35 -3.78
CA CYS A 325 5.17 26.41 -2.77
C CYS A 325 6.42 27.26 -2.93
N ALA A 326 7.59 26.65 -3.15
CA ALA A 326 8.84 27.38 -3.33
C ALA A 326 8.79 28.31 -4.57
N ASP A 327 8.36 27.79 -5.73
CA ASP A 327 8.22 28.60 -6.94
C ASP A 327 7.17 29.72 -6.77
N ALA A 328 6.01 29.42 -6.16
CA ALA A 328 4.97 30.42 -5.93
C ALA A 328 5.45 31.52 -4.97
N HIS A 329 6.09 31.14 -3.87
CA HIS A 329 6.64 32.05 -2.89
C HIS A 329 7.67 32.99 -3.52
N HIS A 330 8.61 32.44 -4.30
CA HIS A 330 9.60 33.23 -5.02
C HIS A 330 8.95 34.26 -5.94
N VAL A 331 7.94 33.88 -6.73
CA VAL A 331 7.25 34.82 -7.62
C VAL A 331 6.48 35.88 -6.82
N ARG A 332 5.80 35.48 -5.73
CA ARG A 332 5.04 36.42 -4.89
C ARG A 332 5.95 37.44 -4.21
N CYS A 333 7.15 37.06 -3.80
CA CYS A 333 8.10 37.93 -3.10
C CYS A 333 9.01 38.73 -4.04
N ALA A 334 9.00 38.45 -5.35
CA ALA A 334 9.84 39.15 -6.32
C ALA A 334 9.56 40.66 -6.37
N ALA A 335 10.62 41.45 -6.48
CA ALA A 335 10.53 42.88 -6.71
C ALA A 335 10.02 43.16 -8.14
N GLY A 336 9.12 44.13 -8.29
CA GLY A 336 8.62 44.56 -9.61
C GLY A 336 7.69 43.58 -10.34
N VAL A 337 7.30 42.45 -9.73
CA VAL A 337 6.32 41.54 -10.35
C VAL A 337 4.96 42.22 -10.52
N ALA A 338 4.34 42.03 -11.69
CA ALA A 338 3.01 42.54 -11.98
C ALA A 338 1.97 41.99 -10.99
N GLU A 339 1.03 42.83 -10.58
CA GLU A 339 0.06 42.48 -9.52
C GLU A 339 -0.78 41.24 -9.88
N ALA A 340 -1.15 41.07 -11.14
CA ALA A 340 -1.85 39.88 -11.61
C ALA A 340 -1.04 38.59 -11.44
N HIS A 341 0.30 38.65 -11.57
CA HIS A 341 1.17 37.50 -11.32
C HIS A 341 1.41 37.28 -9.83
N ARG A 342 1.57 38.36 -9.05
CA ARG A 342 1.67 38.31 -7.59
C ARG A 342 0.44 37.65 -6.97
N GLY A 343 -0.75 38.02 -7.43
CA GLY A 343 -1.99 37.40 -7.00
C GLY A 343 -2.05 35.90 -7.34
N LYS A 344 -1.78 35.52 -8.60
CA LYS A 344 -1.76 34.10 -9.00
C LYS A 344 -0.77 33.29 -8.14
N ALA A 345 0.40 33.86 -7.86
CA ALA A 345 1.41 33.24 -7.00
C ALA A 345 0.89 33.06 -5.56
N LEU A 346 0.27 34.10 -4.98
CA LEU A 346 -0.34 34.04 -3.65
C LEU A 346 -1.37 32.90 -3.53
N PHE A 347 -2.27 32.77 -4.49
CA PHE A 347 -3.29 31.74 -4.47
C PHE A 347 -2.71 30.32 -4.65
N ARG A 348 -1.66 30.18 -5.47
CA ARG A 348 -0.95 28.90 -5.67
C ARG A 348 -0.16 28.49 -4.44
N GLU A 349 0.52 29.44 -3.79
CA GLU A 349 1.21 29.20 -2.52
C GLU A 349 0.23 28.76 -1.43
N ALA A 350 -0.94 29.41 -1.32
CA ALA A 350 -1.99 29.01 -0.39
C ALA A 350 -2.46 27.56 -0.60
N LYS A 351 -2.68 27.16 -1.87
CA LYS A 351 -3.02 25.77 -2.23
C LYS A 351 -1.88 24.79 -1.93
N ALA A 352 -0.64 25.20 -2.18
CA ALA A 352 0.52 24.38 -1.89
C ALA A 352 0.68 24.16 -0.38
N GLU A 353 0.54 25.21 0.43
CA GLU A 353 0.58 25.11 1.90
C GLU A 353 -0.58 24.27 2.46
N TYR A 354 -1.78 24.34 1.84
CA TYR A 354 -2.87 23.43 2.18
C TYR A 354 -2.47 21.96 1.91
N GLY A 355 -1.83 21.69 0.77
CA GLY A 355 -1.30 20.38 0.41
C GLY A 355 -0.15 19.88 1.29
N ARG A 356 0.68 20.80 1.82
CA ARG A 356 1.71 20.56 2.85
C ARG A 356 1.14 20.42 4.26
N GLU A 357 -0.19 20.50 4.40
CA GLU A 357 -0.91 20.42 5.68
C GLU A 357 -0.59 21.58 6.64
N ARG A 358 -0.08 22.71 6.13
CA ARG A 358 0.13 23.96 6.86
C ARG A 358 -1.12 24.83 6.80
N TYR A 359 -2.21 24.31 7.34
CA TYR A 359 -3.56 24.89 7.19
C TYR A 359 -3.68 26.32 7.71
N GLN A 360 -2.94 26.68 8.76
CA GLN A 360 -2.93 28.06 9.28
C GLN A 360 -2.28 29.04 8.29
N THR A 361 -1.13 28.67 7.72
CA THR A 361 -0.45 29.46 6.69
C THR A 361 -1.30 29.58 5.44
N ALA A 362 -1.87 28.46 4.97
CA ALA A 362 -2.78 28.43 3.83
C ALA A 362 -3.97 29.38 4.03
N LYS A 363 -4.63 29.31 5.20
CA LYS A 363 -5.74 30.20 5.58
C LYS A 363 -5.34 31.67 5.49
N THR A 364 -4.22 32.04 6.09
CA THR A 364 -3.74 33.43 6.09
C THR A 364 -3.49 33.93 4.66
N LEU A 365 -2.93 33.10 3.77
CA LEU A 365 -2.71 33.48 2.37
C LEU A 365 -4.03 33.59 1.59
N PHE A 366 -5.01 32.71 1.84
CA PHE A 366 -6.35 32.82 1.26
C PHE A 366 -7.12 34.06 1.74
N GLU A 367 -6.98 34.45 3.02
CA GLU A 367 -7.57 35.68 3.56
C GLU A 367 -6.93 36.94 2.94
N GLN A 368 -5.62 36.91 2.67
CA GLN A 368 -4.94 37.97 1.91
C GLN A 368 -5.45 38.06 0.47
N TRP A 369 -5.69 36.93 -0.19
CA TRP A 369 -6.31 36.89 -1.51
C TRP A 369 -7.72 37.48 -1.48
N TRP A 370 -8.56 37.06 -0.53
CA TRP A 370 -9.92 37.58 -0.37
C TRP A 370 -9.95 39.10 -0.16
N SER A 371 -9.00 39.62 0.64
CA SER A 371 -8.89 41.07 0.91
C SER A 371 -8.57 41.89 -0.34
N SER A 372 -7.82 41.32 -1.29
CA SER A 372 -7.46 41.96 -2.56
C SER A 372 -8.45 41.66 -3.70
N HIS A 373 -9.21 40.57 -3.60
CA HIS A 373 -10.14 40.07 -4.62
C HIS A 373 -11.52 39.72 -4.03
N PRO A 374 -12.27 40.66 -3.43
CA PRO A 374 -13.50 40.37 -2.68
C PRO A 374 -14.69 39.88 -3.52
N LYS A 375 -14.53 39.79 -4.85
CA LYS A 375 -15.54 39.26 -5.78
C LYS A 375 -15.32 37.79 -6.11
N ASP A 376 -14.15 37.22 -5.77
CA ASP A 376 -13.83 35.83 -6.03
C ASP A 376 -14.33 34.95 -4.86
N THR A 377 -15.58 34.53 -4.93
CA THR A 377 -16.23 33.78 -3.85
C THR A 377 -15.65 32.38 -3.63
N ASP A 378 -14.93 31.82 -4.61
CA ASP A 378 -14.36 30.47 -4.52
C ASP A 378 -13.31 30.36 -3.40
N VAL A 379 -12.68 31.47 -3.02
CA VAL A 379 -11.72 31.47 -1.90
C VAL A 379 -12.39 31.27 -0.54
N VAL A 380 -13.67 31.62 -0.40
CA VAL A 380 -14.42 31.44 0.86
C VAL A 380 -14.52 29.96 1.21
N ASP A 381 -14.70 29.10 0.20
CA ASP A 381 -14.68 27.65 0.38
C ASP A 381 -13.31 27.15 0.85
N TRP A 382 -12.22 27.71 0.33
CA TRP A 382 -10.86 27.38 0.79
C TRP A 382 -10.61 27.80 2.24
N ILE A 383 -11.04 28.99 2.64
CA ILE A 383 -10.94 29.47 4.02
C ILE A 383 -11.77 28.56 4.95
N THR A 384 -12.98 28.19 4.54
CA THR A 384 -13.87 27.28 5.27
C THR A 384 -13.21 25.91 5.45
N ARG A 385 -12.63 25.35 4.39
CA ARG A 385 -11.87 24.09 4.44
C ARG A 385 -10.71 24.21 5.42
N CYS A 386 -9.91 25.28 5.36
CA CYS A 386 -8.80 25.47 6.30
C CYS A 386 -9.28 25.50 7.76
N ASN A 387 -10.37 26.20 8.06
CA ASN A 387 -10.97 26.22 9.40
C ASN A 387 -11.38 24.82 9.86
N GLN A 388 -12.01 24.04 8.97
CA GLN A 388 -12.39 22.66 9.26
C GLN A 388 -11.17 21.79 9.54
N ARG A 389 -10.11 21.87 8.72
CA ARG A 389 -8.85 21.15 8.93
C ARG A 389 -8.17 21.49 10.25
N LEU A 390 -8.17 22.77 10.63
CA LEU A 390 -7.63 23.23 11.93
C LEU A 390 -8.43 22.70 13.13
N GLN A 391 -9.76 22.64 13.00
CA GLN A 391 -10.61 22.04 14.04
C GLN A 391 -10.38 20.54 14.15
N GLU A 392 -10.29 19.82 13.02
CA GLU A 392 -10.03 18.39 12.97
C GLU A 392 -8.69 18.03 13.63
N CYS A 393 -7.58 18.70 13.27
CA CYS A 393 -6.27 18.39 13.81
C CYS A 393 -6.11 18.73 15.30
N SER A 394 -6.86 19.72 15.81
CA SER A 394 -6.80 20.13 17.22
C SER A 394 -7.74 19.34 18.13
N THR A 395 -8.91 18.95 17.63
CA THR A 395 -9.97 18.36 18.46
C THR A 395 -10.22 16.87 18.20
N GLY A 396 -9.81 16.36 17.04
CA GLY A 396 -10.15 15.00 16.61
C GLY A 396 -11.64 14.80 16.32
N THR A 397 -12.38 15.89 16.10
CA THR A 397 -13.82 15.87 15.79
C THR A 397 -14.03 15.86 14.29
N TYR A 398 -14.80 14.88 13.81
CA TYR A 398 -15.09 14.69 12.39
C TYR A 398 -16.57 14.34 12.19
N ASP A 399 -17.15 14.75 11.07
CA ASP A 399 -18.43 14.21 10.62
C ASP A 399 -18.22 12.85 9.95
N TRP A 400 -18.12 11.81 10.78
CA TRP A 400 -17.88 10.44 10.31
C TRP A 400 -18.99 9.92 9.38
N THR A 401 -20.22 10.40 9.54
CA THR A 401 -21.36 10.04 8.71
C THR A 401 -21.20 10.59 7.30
N GLN A 402 -20.82 11.87 7.17
CA GLN A 402 -20.54 12.49 5.88
C GLN A 402 -19.32 11.86 5.21
N LEU A 403 -18.24 11.64 5.96
CA LEU A 403 -17.02 11.01 5.45
C LEU A 403 -17.26 9.58 4.96
N PHE A 404 -18.08 8.81 5.69
CA PHE A 404 -18.49 7.48 5.25
C PHE A 404 -19.25 7.53 3.92
N LYS A 405 -20.22 8.45 3.78
CA LYS A 405 -20.97 8.63 2.52
C LYS A 405 -20.05 9.00 1.36
N GLN A 406 -19.12 9.94 1.58
CA GLN A 406 -18.12 10.32 0.57
C GLN A 406 -17.21 9.15 0.19
N SER A 407 -16.80 8.34 1.17
CA SER A 407 -15.94 7.17 0.91
C SER A 407 -16.58 6.11 0.02
N GLN A 408 -17.92 6.13 -0.13
CA GLN A 408 -18.61 5.21 -1.02
C GLN A 408 -18.50 5.61 -2.49
N THR A 409 -18.26 6.90 -2.80
CA THR A 409 -18.08 7.38 -4.18
C THR A 409 -16.62 7.42 -4.62
N GLY A 410 -15.68 7.47 -3.68
CA GLY A 410 -14.26 7.39 -3.97
C GLY A 410 -13.41 7.23 -2.70
N PRO A 411 -12.17 6.71 -2.81
CA PRO A 411 -11.35 6.42 -1.63
C PRO A 411 -10.74 7.68 -0.99
N TYR A 412 -10.63 8.79 -1.74
CA TYR A 412 -9.96 10.00 -1.28
C TYR A 412 -10.89 10.90 -0.47
N LEU A 413 -10.50 11.15 0.78
CA LEU A 413 -11.18 12.10 1.65
C LEU A 413 -10.28 13.31 1.90
N ASP A 414 -10.87 14.49 1.78
CA ASP A 414 -10.22 15.73 2.19
C ASP A 414 -10.51 15.93 3.68
N ILE A 415 -9.53 15.59 4.51
CA ILE A 415 -9.51 15.74 5.97
C ILE A 415 -8.10 16.09 6.47
N ALA A 416 -7.99 16.56 7.71
CA ALA A 416 -6.73 16.66 8.44
C ALA A 416 -6.48 15.39 9.28
N GLY A 417 -5.21 15.02 9.43
CA GLY A 417 -4.82 14.02 10.42
C GLY A 417 -5.02 14.53 11.85
N TYR A 418 -5.09 13.60 12.81
CA TYR A 418 -5.20 13.89 14.23
C TYR A 418 -4.34 12.93 15.02
N THR A 419 -3.54 13.44 15.94
CA THR A 419 -2.80 12.63 16.93
C THR A 419 -3.42 12.89 18.29
N GLY A 420 -3.97 11.84 18.89
CA GLY A 420 -4.64 11.91 20.19
C GLY A 420 -3.66 11.85 21.37
N PRO A 421 -4.06 11.26 22.50
CA PRO A 421 -3.24 11.18 23.71
C PRO A 421 -2.13 10.12 23.61
N ILE A 422 -1.33 10.17 22.55
CA ILE A 422 -0.26 9.22 22.25
C ILE A 422 1.01 9.95 21.83
N GLU A 423 2.15 9.32 22.06
CA GLU A 423 3.47 9.82 21.64
C GLU A 423 4.40 8.68 21.23
N VAL A 424 5.38 8.98 20.40
CA VAL A 424 6.44 8.02 20.04
C VAL A 424 7.50 8.01 21.14
N LYS A 425 7.83 6.82 21.64
CA LYS A 425 8.87 6.61 22.67
C LYS A 425 9.86 5.55 22.25
N GLN A 426 11.10 5.67 22.75
CA GLN A 426 12.06 4.59 22.66
C GLN A 426 11.58 3.37 23.43
N MET A 427 11.72 2.20 22.81
CA MET A 427 11.34 0.89 23.34
C MET A 427 12.38 -0.13 22.86
N PRO A 428 13.50 -0.29 23.58
CA PRO A 428 14.64 -1.09 23.13
C PRO A 428 14.31 -2.56 22.83
N ASN A 429 13.27 -3.10 23.46
CA ASN A 429 12.84 -4.51 23.31
C ASN A 429 11.88 -4.73 22.13
N ARG A 430 11.73 -3.77 21.21
CA ARG A 430 10.81 -3.83 20.07
C ARG A 430 11.57 -3.70 18.75
N GLY A 431 11.06 -4.31 17.68
CA GLY A 431 11.73 -4.52 16.37
C GLY A 431 12.12 -3.27 15.56
N GLY A 432 12.02 -2.06 16.12
CA GLY A 432 12.54 -0.82 15.56
C GLY A 432 13.11 0.12 16.63
N GLY A 433 13.33 -0.37 17.85
CA GLY A 433 13.86 0.41 18.98
C GLY A 433 12.91 1.46 19.55
N ARG A 434 11.65 1.50 19.10
CA ARG A 434 10.63 2.49 19.49
C ARG A 434 9.21 1.94 19.34
N GLY A 435 8.25 2.67 19.88
CA GLY A 435 6.82 2.36 19.80
C GLY A 435 5.96 3.56 20.18
N VAL A 436 4.66 3.34 20.27
CA VAL A 436 3.69 4.36 20.68
C VAL A 436 3.29 4.13 22.13
N ALA A 437 3.22 5.19 22.93
CA ALA A 437 2.82 5.14 24.33
C ALA A 437 1.74 6.19 24.64
N ALA A 438 0.92 5.90 25.65
CA ALA A 438 -0.12 6.82 26.11
C ALA A 438 0.48 8.04 26.85
N THR A 439 -0.02 9.25 26.56
CA THR A 439 0.40 10.51 27.22
C THR A 439 -0.49 10.91 28.39
N ARG A 440 -1.58 10.18 28.62
CA ARG A 440 -2.47 10.25 29.79
C ARG A 440 -3.18 8.92 29.96
N ASP A 441 -3.98 8.78 31.01
CA ASP A 441 -4.95 7.68 31.08
C ASP A 441 -5.94 7.78 29.89
N ILE A 442 -6.14 6.65 29.20
CA ILE A 442 -6.98 6.53 28.01
C ILE A 442 -8.17 5.64 28.34
N GLN A 443 -9.36 6.02 27.87
CA GLN A 443 -10.58 5.24 28.02
C GLN A 443 -10.89 4.40 26.77
N THR A 444 -11.64 3.32 26.95
CA THR A 444 -12.17 2.52 25.83
C THR A 444 -13.01 3.40 24.90
N GLY A 445 -12.69 3.38 23.60
CA GLY A 445 -13.33 4.18 22.56
C GLY A 445 -12.65 5.51 22.23
N ASP A 446 -11.69 5.97 23.05
CA ASP A 446 -10.92 7.19 22.79
C ASP A 446 -10.26 7.13 21.39
N LEU A 447 -10.33 8.26 20.67
CA LEU A 447 -9.66 8.42 19.37
C LEU A 447 -8.17 8.63 19.58
N LEU A 448 -7.34 7.77 18.98
CA LEU A 448 -5.89 7.79 19.17
C LEU A 448 -5.16 8.38 17.96
N LEU A 449 -5.61 8.04 16.75
CA LEU A 449 -4.98 8.49 15.51
C LEU A 449 -6.00 8.55 14.38
N VAL A 450 -5.93 9.63 13.59
CA VAL A 450 -6.51 9.71 12.25
C VAL A 450 -5.36 9.98 11.29
N ALA A 451 -5.02 9.01 10.47
CA ALA A 451 -3.86 9.06 9.59
C ALA A 451 -4.26 9.03 8.12
N LYS A 452 -3.69 9.97 7.37
CA LYS A 452 -3.71 9.97 5.91
C LYS A 452 -2.58 9.08 5.39
N PRO A 453 -2.76 8.40 4.25
CA PRO A 453 -1.69 7.65 3.65
C PRO A 453 -0.60 8.60 3.14
N PHE A 454 0.65 8.26 3.40
CA PHE A 454 1.78 8.85 2.70
C PHE A 454 1.69 8.55 1.21
N SER A 455 1.56 7.27 0.87
CA SER A 455 1.30 6.76 -0.46
C SER A 455 0.14 5.78 -0.40
N PHE A 456 -0.64 5.71 -1.47
CA PHE A 456 -1.80 4.84 -1.60
C PHE A 456 -1.91 4.38 -3.05
N ALA A 457 -2.22 3.10 -3.25
CA ALA A 457 -2.49 2.52 -4.56
C ALA A 457 -3.73 1.63 -4.50
N SER A 458 -4.62 1.82 -5.46
CA SER A 458 -5.86 1.05 -5.64
C SER A 458 -5.89 0.46 -7.04
N ALA A 459 -6.36 -0.78 -7.19
CA ALA A 459 -6.52 -1.40 -8.50
C ALA A 459 -7.47 -0.62 -9.42
N ALA A 460 -8.43 0.12 -8.86
CA ALA A 460 -9.33 0.98 -9.62
C ALA A 460 -8.63 2.15 -10.36
N GLU A 461 -7.39 2.46 -10.00
CA GLU A 461 -6.58 3.52 -10.63
C GLU A 461 -5.51 2.97 -11.58
N LEU A 462 -5.44 1.65 -11.72
CA LEU A 462 -4.47 0.97 -12.55
C LEU A 462 -5.14 0.44 -13.82
N GLN A 463 -4.37 0.28 -14.90
CA GLN A 463 -4.91 -0.16 -16.19
C GLN A 463 -5.39 -1.61 -16.12
N SER A 464 -6.63 -1.90 -16.51
CA SER A 464 -7.15 -3.28 -16.48
C SER A 464 -6.40 -4.22 -17.44
N SER A 465 -5.75 -3.67 -18.48
CA SER A 465 -4.98 -4.41 -19.50
C SER A 465 -3.56 -4.81 -19.07
N VAL A 466 -3.16 -4.59 -17.81
CA VAL A 466 -1.82 -4.92 -17.32
C VAL A 466 -1.90 -5.96 -16.21
N LEU A 467 -1.24 -7.11 -16.43
CA LEU A 467 -1.03 -8.14 -15.40
C LEU A 467 0.37 -7.96 -14.80
N GLN A 468 0.46 -7.54 -13.55
CA GLN A 468 1.72 -7.32 -12.84
C GLN A 468 2.00 -8.46 -11.87
N MET A 469 3.15 -9.10 -12.05
CA MET A 469 3.67 -10.14 -11.18
C MET A 469 4.94 -9.66 -10.49
N THR A 470 4.94 -9.65 -9.16
CA THR A 470 6.08 -9.19 -8.38
C THR A 470 6.52 -10.28 -7.42
N MET A 471 7.74 -10.77 -7.58
CA MET A 471 8.34 -11.71 -6.64
C MET A 471 9.10 -10.93 -5.57
N ASN A 472 8.74 -11.13 -4.31
CA ASN A 472 9.36 -10.49 -3.16
C ASN A 472 10.32 -11.44 -2.44
N MET A 473 11.60 -11.21 -2.63
CA MET A 473 12.66 -12.05 -2.07
C MET A 473 12.91 -11.79 -0.58
N LEU A 474 12.41 -10.66 -0.04
CA LEU A 474 12.49 -10.34 1.38
C LEU A 474 11.55 -11.25 2.18
N THR A 475 10.34 -11.44 1.66
CA THR A 475 9.29 -12.25 2.31
C THR A 475 9.17 -13.66 1.74
N SER A 476 9.86 -13.95 0.62
CA SER A 476 9.74 -15.19 -0.16
C SER A 476 8.29 -15.48 -0.62
N ARG A 477 7.59 -14.43 -1.07
CA ARG A 477 6.19 -14.48 -1.52
C ARG A 477 6.01 -13.68 -2.81
N MET A 478 4.87 -13.89 -3.47
CA MET A 478 4.41 -12.99 -4.52
C MET A 478 3.73 -11.78 -3.87
N ASP A 479 4.15 -10.60 -4.26
CA ASP A 479 3.48 -9.34 -3.92
C ASP A 479 2.33 -9.09 -4.89
N ARG A 480 1.28 -8.46 -4.37
CA ARG A 480 0.13 -7.98 -5.15
C ARG A 480 0.55 -6.83 -6.05
N ARG A 481 -0.18 -6.65 -7.15
CA ARG A 481 -0.01 -5.51 -8.06
C ARG A 481 -0.06 -4.16 -7.33
N THR A 482 -1.01 -3.99 -6.41
CA THR A 482 -1.17 -2.75 -5.63
C THR A 482 0.02 -2.45 -4.70
N GLN A 483 0.74 -3.46 -4.22
CA GLN A 483 1.96 -3.25 -3.41
C GLN A 483 3.08 -2.62 -4.26
N SER A 484 3.29 -3.14 -5.47
CA SER A 484 4.29 -2.60 -6.41
C SER A 484 3.94 -1.18 -6.87
N ALA A 485 2.66 -0.93 -7.16
CA ALA A 485 2.16 0.40 -7.48
C ALA A 485 2.37 1.38 -6.32
N ASN A 486 2.16 0.95 -5.06
CA ASN A 486 2.35 1.81 -3.90
C ASN A 486 3.81 2.25 -3.72
N VAL A 487 4.79 1.41 -4.04
CA VAL A 487 6.22 1.81 -4.07
C VAL A 487 6.43 2.91 -5.10
N ALA A 488 5.89 2.77 -6.32
CA ALA A 488 5.99 3.80 -7.34
C ALA A 488 5.30 5.12 -6.92
N CYS A 489 4.15 5.05 -6.24
CA CYS A 489 3.49 6.21 -5.65
C CYS A 489 4.37 6.90 -4.58
N ALA A 490 5.04 6.13 -3.72
CA ALA A 490 5.96 6.66 -2.72
C ALA A 490 7.17 7.35 -3.36
N VAL A 491 7.79 6.72 -4.38
CA VAL A 491 8.91 7.31 -5.13
C VAL A 491 8.49 8.63 -5.78
N ALA A 492 7.37 8.67 -6.48
CA ALA A 492 6.88 9.88 -7.14
C ALA A 492 6.60 11.01 -6.13
N LYS A 493 6.04 10.69 -4.95
CA LYS A 493 5.78 11.67 -3.90
C LYS A 493 7.06 12.23 -3.30
N ILE A 494 8.05 11.38 -3.01
CA ILE A 494 9.35 11.80 -2.46
C ILE A 494 10.12 12.63 -3.49
N TYR A 495 10.10 12.24 -4.77
CA TYR A 495 10.74 12.99 -5.86
C TYR A 495 10.26 14.44 -5.93
N GLY A 496 8.95 14.64 -5.82
CA GLY A 496 8.32 15.96 -5.88
C GLY A 496 8.30 16.75 -4.57
N ASN A 497 8.51 16.08 -3.44
CA ASN A 497 8.46 16.65 -2.10
C ASN A 497 9.65 16.11 -1.30
N PRO A 498 10.88 16.58 -1.60
CA PRO A 498 12.10 16.04 -1.00
C PRO A 498 12.15 16.23 0.53
N ASP A 499 11.47 17.25 1.06
CA ASP A 499 11.28 17.49 2.50
C ASP A 499 10.53 16.36 3.21
N LEU A 500 9.81 15.52 2.47
CA LEU A 500 9.11 14.36 3.02
C LEU A 500 9.94 13.08 3.04
N HIS A 501 11.17 13.09 2.51
CA HIS A 501 12.04 11.92 2.43
C HIS A 501 12.15 11.20 3.79
N ASP A 502 12.56 11.92 4.83
CA ASP A 502 12.84 11.31 6.15
C ASP A 502 11.58 10.88 6.90
N HIS A 503 10.39 11.37 6.52
CA HIS A 503 9.13 10.88 7.07
C HIS A 503 8.92 9.38 6.78
N VAL A 504 9.50 8.90 5.66
CA VAL A 504 9.47 7.50 5.22
C VAL A 504 10.78 6.80 5.55
N PHE A 505 11.93 7.42 5.25
CA PHE A 505 13.24 6.79 5.44
C PHE A 505 13.64 6.61 6.90
N HIS A 506 12.97 7.30 7.83
CA HIS A 506 13.09 6.99 9.26
C HIS A 506 12.23 5.84 9.73
N LEU A 507 11.46 5.14 8.87
CA LEU A 507 10.73 3.92 9.25
C LEU A 507 11.66 2.69 9.28
N TYR A 508 11.18 1.61 9.89
CA TYR A 508 11.90 0.35 9.93
C TYR A 508 12.03 -0.25 8.53
N ALA A 509 13.22 -0.67 8.14
CA ALA A 509 13.50 -1.21 6.80
C ALA A 509 13.94 -2.68 6.84
N GLY A 510 13.77 -3.38 7.94
CA GLY A 510 14.31 -4.74 8.11
C GLY A 510 15.73 -4.76 8.71
N PRO A 511 16.24 -5.97 9.01
CA PRO A 511 17.50 -6.18 9.72
C PRO A 511 18.76 -5.82 8.92
N ASP A 512 18.66 -5.80 7.59
CA ASP A 512 19.79 -5.46 6.69
C ASP A 512 20.09 -3.95 6.64
N TYR A 513 19.29 -3.13 7.31
CA TYR A 513 19.42 -1.67 7.34
C TYR A 513 19.67 -1.15 8.76
N PRO A 514 20.28 0.04 8.92
CA PRO A 514 20.49 0.64 10.22
C PRO A 514 19.17 0.81 11.00
N PRO A 515 19.21 0.67 12.34
CA PRO A 515 18.05 0.97 13.18
C PRO A 515 17.54 2.38 12.90
N PRO A 516 16.23 2.59 12.89
CA PRO A 516 15.69 3.90 12.61
C PRO A 516 15.96 4.86 13.79
N PRO A 517 15.94 6.20 13.57
CA PRO A 517 16.15 7.19 14.64
C PRO A 517 15.14 7.07 15.78
N SER A 518 15.45 7.60 16.97
CA SER A 518 14.55 7.44 18.13
C SER A 518 13.27 8.26 18.09
N THR A 519 13.20 9.29 17.25
CA THR A 519 12.06 10.21 17.13
C THR A 519 11.38 10.05 15.77
N HIS A 520 10.06 10.17 15.75
CA HIS A 520 9.26 10.26 14.53
C HIS A 520 7.98 11.09 14.78
N PRO A 521 7.53 11.92 13.83
CA PRO A 521 8.19 12.27 12.57
C PRO A 521 9.57 12.93 12.82
N PRO A 522 10.47 12.94 11.82
CA PRO A 522 11.69 13.74 11.92
C PRO A 522 11.35 15.18 12.29
N CYS A 523 12.18 15.81 13.13
CA CYS A 523 12.12 17.26 13.29
C CYS A 523 12.47 17.85 11.92
N PRO A 524 11.63 18.69 11.30
CA PRO A 524 11.99 19.30 10.03
C PRO A 524 13.25 20.14 10.23
N ASP A 525 14.26 19.94 9.39
CA ASP A 525 15.47 20.78 9.37
C ASP A 525 15.11 22.25 9.04
N SER A 526 13.96 22.46 8.37
CA SER A 526 13.33 23.76 8.14
C SER A 526 11.85 23.58 7.81
N ASP A 527 10.99 24.49 8.29
CA ASP A 527 9.57 24.56 7.88
C ASP A 527 9.42 25.12 6.44
N SER A 528 10.49 25.64 5.85
CA SER A 528 10.47 26.28 4.53
C SER A 528 10.26 25.26 3.40
N PRO A 529 9.52 25.63 2.33
CA PRO A 529 9.39 24.78 1.15
C PRO A 529 10.73 24.57 0.44
N VAL A 530 10.92 23.41 -0.19
CA VAL A 530 12.17 23.04 -0.86
C VAL A 530 12.04 23.26 -2.36
N GLU A 531 12.99 23.99 -2.95
CA GLU A 531 13.09 24.13 -4.40
C GLU A 531 13.48 22.79 -5.07
N LEU A 532 12.89 22.55 -6.26
CA LEU A 532 13.15 21.35 -7.06
C LEU A 532 13.49 21.74 -8.50
N ASP A 533 14.69 21.37 -8.95
CA ASP A 533 14.98 21.17 -10.37
C ASP A 533 14.67 19.70 -10.72
N PRO A 534 13.61 19.42 -11.49
CA PRO A 534 13.20 18.07 -11.81
C PRO A 534 14.09 17.45 -12.89
N LEU A 535 15.01 18.22 -13.46
CA LEU A 535 16.01 17.76 -14.44
C LEU A 535 17.33 17.39 -13.76
N GLN A 536 17.63 17.96 -12.59
CA GLN A 536 18.78 17.64 -11.75
C GLN A 536 18.35 17.50 -10.28
N PRO A 537 17.65 16.41 -9.92
CA PRO A 537 17.20 16.22 -8.54
C PRO A 537 18.39 16.22 -7.58
N SER A 538 18.31 17.00 -6.50
CA SER A 538 19.39 17.11 -5.51
C SER A 538 19.30 16.05 -4.41
N HIS A 539 18.08 15.66 -4.03
CA HIS A 539 17.82 14.63 -3.03
C HIS A 539 17.84 13.26 -3.69
N ARG A 540 18.56 12.29 -3.09
CA ARG A 540 18.72 10.94 -3.64
C ARG A 540 17.72 9.99 -2.98
N ILE A 541 17.13 9.10 -3.78
CA ILE A 541 16.17 8.10 -3.30
C ILE A 541 16.81 6.72 -3.36
N ASP A 542 17.00 6.08 -2.20
CA ASP A 542 17.44 4.68 -2.10
C ASP A 542 16.25 3.74 -2.28
N ILE A 543 16.17 3.15 -3.47
CA ILE A 543 15.03 2.30 -3.87
C ILE A 543 15.01 0.96 -3.15
N ALA A 544 16.18 0.35 -2.91
CA ALA A 544 16.25 -0.92 -2.19
C ALA A 544 15.71 -0.75 -0.77
N ARG A 545 16.12 0.33 -0.10
CA ARG A 545 15.64 0.66 1.24
C ARG A 545 14.16 1.00 1.25
N LEU A 546 13.68 1.78 0.27
CA LEU A 546 12.27 2.15 0.18
C LEU A 546 11.37 0.94 -0.05
N GLU A 547 11.75 0.00 -0.92
CA GLU A 547 11.03 -1.27 -1.11
C GLU A 547 10.95 -2.07 0.19
N SER A 548 12.06 -2.12 0.94
CA SER A 548 12.07 -2.79 2.23
C SER A 548 11.19 -2.08 3.26
N ILE A 549 11.21 -0.74 3.31
CA ILE A 549 10.30 0.04 4.16
C ILE A 549 8.84 -0.27 3.79
N CYS A 550 8.48 -0.22 2.51
CA CYS A 550 7.13 -0.52 2.07
C CYS A 550 6.71 -1.95 2.44
N THR A 551 7.61 -2.92 2.27
CA THR A 551 7.38 -4.34 2.63
C THR A 551 6.96 -4.51 4.09
N HIS A 552 7.62 -3.80 5.02
CA HIS A 552 7.40 -3.97 6.45
C HIS A 552 6.32 -3.05 7.06
N ASN A 553 5.96 -1.96 6.38
CA ASN A 553 5.17 -0.87 6.99
C ASN A 553 3.85 -0.56 6.27
N CYS A 554 3.58 -1.17 5.11
CA CYS A 554 2.33 -0.93 4.38
C CYS A 554 1.15 -1.73 4.95
N PHE A 555 -0.04 -1.17 4.80
CA PHE A 555 -1.30 -1.74 5.28
C PHE A 555 -2.22 -2.07 4.09
N GLY A 556 -2.90 -3.22 4.18
CA GLY A 556 -4.06 -3.52 3.34
C GLY A 556 -5.24 -2.63 3.72
N VAL A 557 -5.73 -1.83 2.78
CA VAL A 557 -6.78 -0.83 3.02
C VAL A 557 -8.14 -1.42 2.67
N MET A 558 -8.83 -1.92 3.70
CA MET A 558 -10.20 -2.39 3.60
C MET A 558 -11.15 -1.32 4.17
N SER A 559 -11.64 -0.44 3.29
CA SER A 559 -12.59 0.61 3.66
C SER A 559 -13.90 0.02 4.19
N LEU A 560 -14.46 0.67 5.21
CA LEU A 560 -15.79 0.38 5.75
C LEU A 560 -16.85 0.47 4.64
N ARG A 561 -17.78 -0.49 4.63
CA ARG A 561 -18.88 -0.62 3.65
C ARG A 561 -20.21 -0.89 4.37
N PRO A 562 -21.36 -0.67 3.69
CA PRO A 562 -22.65 -1.16 4.19
C PRO A 562 -22.63 -2.68 4.39
N GLY A 563 -23.21 -3.14 5.49
CA GLY A 563 -23.15 -4.53 5.97
C GLY A 563 -21.99 -4.79 6.93
N GLY A 564 -21.38 -3.73 7.46
CA GLY A 564 -20.35 -3.80 8.48
C GLY A 564 -19.05 -4.47 8.04
N PHE A 565 -18.34 -4.99 9.03
CA PHE A 565 -17.18 -5.84 8.84
C PHE A 565 -17.69 -7.25 8.56
N LYS A 566 -17.97 -7.59 7.30
CA LYS A 566 -18.24 -8.99 6.98
C LYS A 566 -17.05 -9.82 7.46
N SER A 567 -17.27 -10.70 8.44
CA SER A 567 -16.48 -11.92 8.64
C SER A 567 -16.76 -12.80 7.43
N GLN A 568 -16.35 -12.34 6.27
CA GLN A 568 -16.16 -13.28 5.20
C GLN A 568 -15.12 -14.26 5.75
N GLY A 569 -15.43 -15.55 5.72
CA GLY A 569 -14.51 -16.57 6.24
C GLY A 569 -13.15 -16.45 5.57
N SER A 570 -12.28 -17.42 5.83
CA SER A 570 -10.96 -17.59 5.21
C SER A 570 -10.89 -17.48 3.66
N GLU A 571 -11.98 -17.17 2.96
CA GLU A 571 -12.09 -16.92 1.53
C GLU A 571 -12.18 -15.42 1.14
N ALA A 572 -11.97 -14.49 2.07
CA ALA A 572 -12.06 -13.05 1.77
C ALA A 572 -11.18 -12.12 2.63
N PHE A 573 -10.21 -12.70 3.31
CA PHE A 573 -8.85 -12.26 3.07
C PHE A 573 -8.35 -12.81 1.72
N GLY A 574 -9.18 -12.69 0.68
CA GLY A 574 -8.84 -13.09 -0.66
C GLY A 574 -7.57 -12.34 -1.02
N ASP A 575 -6.47 -13.05 -1.20
CA ASP A 575 -5.97 -13.44 -2.52
C ASP A 575 -6.61 -12.82 -3.79
N SER A 576 -7.32 -11.68 -3.70
CA SER A 576 -7.57 -10.83 -4.85
C SER A 576 -6.40 -9.87 -4.97
N ASP A 577 -5.81 -9.83 -6.16
CA ASP A 577 -4.74 -8.88 -6.52
C ASP A 577 -5.17 -7.40 -6.35
N ASP A 578 -6.45 -7.15 -6.11
CA ASP A 578 -7.07 -5.82 -6.14
C ASP A 578 -7.13 -5.08 -4.81
N THR A 579 -6.77 -5.72 -3.68
CA THR A 579 -6.84 -5.05 -2.37
C THR A 579 -5.95 -3.80 -2.36
N PRO A 580 -6.49 -2.59 -2.10
CA PRO A 580 -5.67 -1.37 -2.06
C PRO A 580 -4.62 -1.41 -0.94
N ILE A 581 -3.51 -0.73 -1.15
CA ILE A 581 -2.36 -0.69 -0.22
C ILE A 581 -2.02 0.75 0.10
N GLY A 582 -1.68 1.04 1.36
CA GLY A 582 -1.18 2.37 1.75
C GLY A 582 -0.09 2.33 2.81
N LEU A 583 0.82 3.30 2.75
CA LEU A 583 1.85 3.52 3.77
C LEU A 583 1.39 4.61 4.74
N TYR A 584 1.39 4.36 6.05
CA TYR A 584 0.90 5.29 7.07
C TYR A 584 1.98 5.51 8.14
N PRO A 585 2.91 6.47 7.97
CA PRO A 585 4.15 6.52 8.75
C PRO A 585 3.99 6.45 10.27
N LEU A 586 3.07 7.22 10.85
CA LEU A 586 2.84 7.20 12.31
C LEU A 586 2.14 5.90 12.77
N ALA A 587 1.23 5.35 11.96
CA ALA A 587 0.58 4.08 12.28
C ALA A 587 1.54 2.89 12.22
N SER A 588 2.58 2.96 11.38
CA SER A 588 3.65 1.96 11.28
C SER A 588 4.51 1.86 12.54
N LEU A 589 4.38 2.79 13.50
CA LEU A 589 5.12 2.78 14.76
C LEU A 589 4.42 2.04 15.91
N PHE A 590 3.17 1.62 15.71
CA PHE A 590 2.46 0.82 16.70
C PHE A 590 3.05 -0.59 16.67
N ASN A 591 3.53 -1.08 17.81
CA ASN A 591 4.06 -2.43 17.91
C ASN A 591 2.95 -3.48 17.92
N HIS A 592 3.35 -4.72 17.63
CA HIS A 592 2.45 -5.85 17.58
C HIS A 592 1.97 -6.32 18.94
N SER A 593 0.68 -6.69 19.02
CA SER A 593 0.15 -7.63 20.01
C SER A 593 -0.95 -8.47 19.36
N CYS A 594 -0.98 -9.79 19.57
CA CYS A 594 -2.08 -10.65 19.10
C CYS A 594 -3.40 -10.36 19.85
N ALA A 595 -3.32 -9.72 21.02
CA ALA A 595 -4.46 -9.20 21.79
C ALA A 595 -4.25 -7.69 22.03
N PRO A 596 -4.40 -6.85 20.99
CA PRO A 596 -4.01 -5.45 21.03
C PRO A 596 -4.93 -4.62 21.92
N ASN A 597 -4.43 -3.47 22.38
CA ASN A 597 -5.22 -2.50 23.16
C ASN A 597 -5.83 -1.37 22.32
N SER A 598 -5.54 -1.35 21.02
CA SER A 598 -6.20 -0.49 20.06
C SER A 598 -6.60 -1.28 18.81
N SER A 599 -7.52 -0.71 18.03
CA SER A 599 -7.95 -1.26 16.74
C SER A 599 -8.04 -0.15 15.72
N TYR A 600 -7.85 -0.48 14.44
CA TYR A 600 -7.96 0.47 13.35
C TYR A 600 -9.08 0.10 12.37
N THR A 601 -9.71 1.10 11.78
CA THR A 601 -10.71 1.01 10.71
C THR A 601 -10.29 1.93 9.57
N PHE A 602 -10.64 1.59 8.33
CA PHE A 602 -10.51 2.52 7.21
C PHE A 602 -11.86 3.13 6.83
N ILE A 603 -11.90 4.44 6.61
CA ILE A 603 -13.01 5.13 5.93
C ILE A 603 -12.41 5.76 4.68
N GLY A 604 -12.74 5.23 3.50
CA GLY A 604 -11.99 5.50 2.29
C GLY A 604 -10.55 5.00 2.45
N ASN A 605 -9.58 5.88 2.23
CA ASN A 605 -8.16 5.63 2.46
C ASN A 605 -7.66 6.19 3.81
N ILE A 606 -8.54 6.67 4.69
CA ILE A 606 -8.16 7.22 5.99
C ILE A 606 -8.15 6.13 7.04
N MET A 607 -7.03 5.99 7.75
CA MET A 607 -6.94 5.09 8.91
C MET A 607 -7.40 5.80 10.18
N VAL A 608 -8.31 5.17 10.92
CA VAL A 608 -8.83 5.64 12.20
C VAL A 608 -8.48 4.62 13.27
N VAL A 609 -7.69 4.98 14.27
CA VAL A 609 -7.27 4.12 15.38
C VAL A 609 -7.97 4.55 16.67
N ARG A 610 -8.61 3.59 17.36
CA ARG A 610 -9.30 3.80 18.63
C ARG A 610 -8.86 2.80 19.69
N ALA A 611 -8.88 3.22 20.95
CA ALA A 611 -8.62 2.36 22.09
C ALA A 611 -9.74 1.31 22.25
N VAL A 612 -9.37 0.04 22.42
CA VAL A 612 -10.34 -1.04 22.68
C VAL A 612 -10.33 -1.49 24.15
N ARG A 613 -9.38 -1.02 24.94
CA ARG A 613 -9.38 -1.14 26.40
C ARG A 613 -8.81 0.12 27.05
N ALA A 614 -9.12 0.33 28.32
CA ALA A 614 -8.50 1.39 29.10
C ALA A 614 -6.98 1.16 29.20
N MET A 615 -6.20 2.24 29.16
CA MET A 615 -4.74 2.22 29.27
C MET A 615 -4.27 3.29 30.25
N LYS A 616 -3.16 3.03 30.94
CA LYS A 616 -2.54 3.98 31.86
C LYS A 616 -1.53 4.88 31.16
N LEU A 617 -1.29 6.07 31.74
CA LEU A 617 -0.18 6.93 31.34
C LEU A 617 1.12 6.10 31.16
N GLY A 618 1.76 6.24 30.00
CA GLY A 618 3.00 5.55 29.67
C GLY A 618 2.85 4.11 29.18
N GLU A 619 1.66 3.51 29.23
CA GLU A 619 1.42 2.18 28.68
C GLU A 619 1.61 2.18 27.15
N GLU A 620 2.23 1.13 26.63
CA GLU A 620 2.44 0.94 25.19
C GLU A 620 1.10 0.73 24.47
N VAL A 621 0.91 1.40 23.35
CA VAL A 621 -0.25 1.23 22.46
C VAL A 621 0.15 0.31 21.31
N THR A 622 -0.65 -0.74 21.12
CA THR A 622 -0.35 -1.86 20.22
C THR A 622 -1.49 -2.08 19.22
N LEU A 623 -1.11 -2.57 18.04
CA LEU A 623 -2.01 -3.04 16.99
C LEU A 623 -1.74 -4.51 16.69
N SER A 624 -2.68 -5.19 16.04
CA SER A 624 -2.38 -6.50 15.44
C SER A 624 -1.82 -6.29 14.04
N TYR A 625 -0.76 -7.03 13.70
CA TYR A 625 -0.15 -7.03 12.35
C TYR A 625 -0.81 -8.06 11.44
N MET A 626 -1.77 -8.80 11.97
CA MET A 626 -2.36 -9.94 11.31
C MET A 626 -3.82 -10.14 11.73
N PRO A 627 -4.58 -10.94 10.99
CA PRO A 627 -5.92 -11.35 11.39
C PRO A 627 -5.93 -12.01 12.78
N SER A 628 -6.97 -11.73 13.55
CA SER A 628 -7.13 -12.17 14.95
C SER A 628 -7.48 -13.65 15.09
N ASP A 629 -7.87 -14.32 14.02
CA ASP A 629 -8.32 -15.71 13.96
C ASP A 629 -7.21 -16.71 13.61
N LEU A 630 -6.00 -16.23 13.29
CA LEU A 630 -4.88 -17.11 12.95
C LEU A 630 -4.46 -17.99 14.14
N PRO A 631 -4.21 -19.30 13.92
CA PRO A 631 -3.64 -20.20 14.91
C PRO A 631 -2.24 -19.80 15.41
N TYR A 632 -1.82 -20.32 16.57
CA TYR A 632 -0.57 -19.89 17.24
C TYR A 632 0.67 -20.04 16.36
N PHE A 633 0.88 -21.19 15.73
CA PHE A 633 2.07 -21.43 14.92
C PHE A 633 2.07 -20.56 13.66
N GLN A 634 0.91 -20.32 13.06
CA GLN A 634 0.77 -19.41 11.93
C GLN A 634 1.03 -17.95 12.32
N ARG A 635 0.58 -17.52 13.51
CA ARG A 635 0.91 -16.19 14.04
C ARG A 635 2.41 -16.03 14.23
N ARG A 636 3.04 -17.01 14.88
CA ARG A 636 4.49 -17.01 15.09
C ARG A 636 5.26 -16.95 13.76
N GLU A 637 4.95 -17.84 12.82
CA GLU A 637 5.60 -17.90 11.51
C GLU A 637 5.44 -16.58 10.74
N THR A 638 4.25 -15.98 10.78
CA THR A 638 3.97 -14.72 10.08
C THR A 638 4.75 -13.55 10.69
N LEU A 639 4.89 -13.48 12.02
CA LEU A 639 5.68 -12.44 12.69
C LEU A 639 7.19 -12.62 12.46
N GLU A 640 7.68 -13.85 12.50
CA GLU A 640 9.08 -14.19 12.22
C GLU A 640 9.45 -13.85 10.77
N ARG A 641 8.64 -14.26 9.79
CA ARG A 641 8.93 -14.08 8.36
C ARG A 641 8.63 -12.68 7.84
N GLY A 642 7.55 -12.05 8.30
CA GLY A 642 7.07 -10.77 7.76
C GLY A 642 7.66 -9.55 8.45
N TRP A 643 8.00 -9.66 9.75
CA TRP A 643 8.44 -8.52 10.57
C TRP A 643 9.78 -8.75 11.27
N HIS A 644 10.44 -9.88 11.01
CA HIS A 644 11.71 -10.25 11.66
C HIS A 644 11.66 -10.18 13.19
N MET A 645 10.50 -10.47 13.77
CA MET A 645 10.34 -10.55 15.21
C MET A 645 10.90 -11.90 15.67
N THR A 646 12.19 -11.92 16.03
CA THR A 646 12.92 -13.14 16.41
C THR A 646 12.60 -13.61 17.83
N ASP A 647 12.17 -12.68 18.69
CA ASP A 647 11.72 -13.00 20.05
C ASP A 647 10.24 -13.43 20.05
N GLU A 648 9.86 -14.27 21.01
CA GLU A 648 8.47 -14.68 21.16
C GLU A 648 7.57 -13.49 21.53
N CYS A 649 6.39 -13.40 20.90
CA CYS A 649 5.39 -12.42 21.29
C CYS A 649 5.05 -12.56 22.78
N ASP A 650 5.18 -11.45 23.51
CA ASP A 650 4.96 -11.32 24.95
C ASP A 650 3.51 -10.97 25.30
N CYS A 651 2.60 -10.92 24.32
CA CYS A 651 1.21 -10.63 24.58
C CYS A 651 0.53 -11.76 25.39
N ARG A 652 -0.53 -11.40 26.12
CA ARG A 652 -1.26 -12.34 26.99
C ARG A 652 -1.76 -13.58 26.26
N LEU A 653 -2.28 -13.43 25.03
CA LEU A 653 -2.78 -14.56 24.25
C LEU A 653 -1.66 -15.57 23.93
N CYS A 654 -0.48 -15.09 23.54
CA CYS A 654 0.65 -15.96 23.25
C CYS A 654 1.24 -16.61 24.50
N ILE A 655 1.27 -15.91 25.63
CA ILE A 655 1.64 -16.49 26.93
C ILE A 655 0.67 -17.62 27.30
N ASP A 656 -0.63 -17.38 27.21
CA ASP A 656 -1.65 -18.37 27.54
C ASP A 656 -1.60 -19.57 26.56
N ASP A 657 -1.35 -19.33 25.27
CA ASP A 657 -1.22 -20.41 24.28
C ASP A 657 0.00 -21.29 24.55
N ARG A 658 1.15 -20.70 24.89
CA ARG A 658 2.33 -21.49 25.30
C ARG A 658 2.08 -22.29 26.57
N ALA A 659 1.33 -21.74 27.52
CA ALA A 659 0.96 -22.44 28.75
C ALA A 659 0.02 -23.63 28.53
N ASP A 660 -0.70 -23.68 27.40
CA ASP A 660 -1.53 -24.85 27.04
C ASP A 660 -0.69 -26.07 26.62
N GLY A 661 0.59 -25.87 26.25
CA GLY A 661 1.51 -26.93 25.82
C GLY A 661 1.49 -27.19 24.31
N GLU A 662 2.65 -27.53 23.75
CA GLU A 662 2.84 -27.62 22.30
C GLU A 662 1.96 -28.70 21.62
N ASP A 663 1.84 -29.89 22.22
CA ASP A 663 0.99 -30.98 21.70
C ASP A 663 -0.48 -30.57 21.62
N ASN A 664 -0.95 -29.84 22.63
CA ASN A 664 -2.31 -29.32 22.68
C ASN A 664 -2.54 -28.25 21.61
N LEU A 665 -1.56 -27.37 21.38
CA LEU A 665 -1.62 -26.39 20.29
C LEU A 665 -1.69 -27.08 18.92
N ARG A 666 -0.80 -28.06 18.64
CA ARG A 666 -0.82 -28.80 17.36
C ARG A 666 -2.18 -29.47 17.12
N ARG A 667 -2.67 -30.17 18.14
CA ARG A 667 -4.00 -30.80 18.10
C ARG A 667 -5.13 -29.79 17.87
N ARG A 668 -5.05 -28.60 18.48
CA ARG A 668 -6.02 -27.52 18.29
C ARG A 668 -6.03 -27.04 16.84
N GLU A 669 -4.86 -26.83 16.24
CA GLU A 669 -4.74 -26.40 14.85
C GLU A 669 -5.24 -27.47 13.88
N GLU A 670 -4.93 -28.74 14.11
CA GLU A 670 -5.43 -29.87 13.31
C GLU A 670 -6.96 -29.94 13.33
N ILE A 671 -7.57 -29.84 14.53
CA ILE A 671 -9.03 -29.84 14.67
C ILE A 671 -9.63 -28.62 13.97
N ALA A 672 -9.06 -27.42 14.18
CA ALA A 672 -9.56 -26.19 13.58
C ALA A 672 -9.47 -26.23 12.05
N ALA A 673 -8.34 -26.68 11.49
CA ALA A 673 -8.13 -26.81 10.06
C ALA A 673 -9.08 -27.82 9.42
N ALA A 674 -9.30 -28.97 10.05
CA ALA A 674 -10.25 -29.99 9.59
C ALA A 674 -11.71 -29.52 9.66
N SER A 675 -12.02 -28.55 10.51
CA SER A 675 -13.38 -28.07 10.74
C SER A 675 -13.76 -26.85 9.89
N HIS A 676 -12.78 -26.08 9.39
CA HIS A 676 -12.99 -24.73 8.84
C HIS A 676 -13.88 -24.68 7.59
N LYS A 677 -13.81 -25.71 6.74
CA LYS A 677 -14.71 -25.84 5.58
C LYS A 677 -16.04 -26.44 6.07
N GLN A 678 -17.11 -25.65 6.03
CA GLN A 678 -18.50 -26.08 6.27
C GLN A 678 -18.98 -26.20 7.73
N LEU A 679 -18.43 -25.45 8.70
CA LEU A 679 -18.94 -25.46 10.09
C LEU A 679 -20.46 -25.27 10.18
N TYR A 680 -21.02 -24.33 9.42
CA TYR A 680 -22.45 -23.99 9.50
C TYR A 680 -23.41 -25.06 8.95
N SER A 681 -22.94 -25.99 8.12
CA SER A 681 -23.79 -27.07 7.59
C SER A 681 -23.66 -28.39 8.37
N LYS A 682 -22.75 -28.47 9.35
CA LYS A 682 -22.57 -29.67 10.17
C LYS A 682 -23.76 -29.89 11.11
N PRO A 683 -24.14 -31.16 11.37
CA PRO A 683 -25.19 -31.48 12.33
C PRO A 683 -24.75 -31.12 13.76
N LEU A 684 -25.73 -30.79 14.62
CA LEU A 684 -25.49 -30.38 16.01
C LEU A 684 -24.64 -31.38 16.81
N SER A 685 -24.82 -32.69 16.60
CA SER A 685 -24.06 -33.75 17.27
C SER A 685 -22.57 -33.69 16.94
N GLU A 686 -22.23 -33.39 15.68
CA GLU A 686 -20.86 -33.22 15.23
C GLU A 686 -20.26 -31.94 15.80
N LEU A 687 -21.00 -30.83 15.77
CA LEU A 687 -20.56 -29.56 16.36
C LEU A 687 -20.27 -29.68 17.86
N ARG A 688 -21.13 -30.38 18.62
CA ARG A 688 -20.89 -30.69 20.06
C ARG A 688 -19.72 -31.64 20.28
N SER A 689 -19.42 -32.52 19.32
CA SER A 689 -18.23 -33.37 19.37
C SER A 689 -16.96 -32.54 19.14
N LEU A 690 -16.98 -31.63 18.15
CA LEU A 690 -15.89 -30.72 17.85
C LEU A 690 -15.61 -29.76 19.01
N GLU A 691 -16.65 -29.16 19.59
CA GLU A 691 -16.55 -28.31 20.79
C GLU A 691 -15.82 -29.05 21.91
N ARG A 692 -16.25 -30.26 22.29
CA ARG A 692 -15.59 -31.05 23.34
C ARG A 692 -14.13 -31.36 23.02
N LYS A 693 -13.85 -31.77 21.78
CA LYS A 693 -12.47 -32.08 21.34
C LYS A 693 -11.57 -30.86 21.42
N LEU A 694 -12.06 -29.69 21.01
CA LEU A 694 -11.30 -28.45 21.01
C LEU A 694 -11.14 -27.89 22.43
N SER A 695 -12.20 -27.93 23.23
CA SER A 695 -12.19 -27.57 24.66
C SER A 695 -11.15 -28.37 25.44
N ALA A 696 -10.97 -29.66 25.12
CA ALA A 696 -9.97 -30.52 25.73
C ALA A 696 -8.51 -30.16 25.37
N THR A 697 -8.27 -29.30 24.37
CA THR A 697 -6.93 -28.80 24.00
C THR A 697 -6.50 -27.56 24.78
N TYR A 698 -7.35 -27.04 25.67
CA TYR A 698 -6.99 -25.92 26.54
C TYR A 698 -6.62 -26.46 27.92
N ALA A 699 -5.58 -25.90 28.54
CA ALA A 699 -5.19 -26.28 29.89
C ALA A 699 -6.34 -26.02 30.88
N THR A 700 -6.38 -26.78 31.98
CA THR A 700 -7.37 -26.57 33.04
C THR A 700 -7.24 -25.20 33.71
N THR A 701 -6.06 -24.60 33.66
CA THR A 701 -5.75 -23.24 34.12
C THR A 701 -6.15 -22.17 33.11
N ARG A 702 -6.49 -22.53 31.86
CA ARG A 702 -6.89 -21.59 30.82
C ARG A 702 -8.19 -20.89 31.21
N GLY A 703 -8.13 -19.57 31.25
CA GLY A 703 -9.30 -18.71 31.44
C GLY A 703 -10.33 -18.80 30.31
N PRO A 704 -11.31 -17.87 30.29
CA PRO A 704 -12.40 -17.89 29.30
C PRO A 704 -11.93 -17.55 27.88
N HIS A 705 -10.79 -16.87 27.71
CA HIS A 705 -10.27 -16.47 26.39
C HIS A 705 -9.73 -17.69 25.62
N ARG A 706 -10.57 -18.24 24.74
CA ARG A 706 -10.37 -19.46 23.95
C ARG A 706 -10.81 -19.25 22.49
N PRO A 707 -10.09 -18.44 21.70
CA PRO A 707 -10.58 -17.93 20.41
C PRO A 707 -11.03 -19.01 19.42
N ALA A 708 -10.37 -20.17 19.39
CA ALA A 708 -10.71 -21.23 18.44
C ALA A 708 -12.12 -21.84 18.67
N LEU A 709 -12.72 -21.66 19.85
CA LEU A 709 -14.09 -22.11 20.15
C LEU A 709 -15.17 -21.14 19.66
N PHE A 710 -14.81 -19.90 19.30
CA PHE A 710 -15.75 -18.85 18.90
C PHE A 710 -16.67 -19.30 17.77
N SER A 711 -16.10 -19.69 16.62
CA SER A 711 -16.84 -20.08 15.43
C SER A 711 -17.71 -21.33 15.66
N ILE A 712 -17.23 -22.28 16.46
CA ILE A 712 -17.99 -23.49 16.82
C ILE A 712 -19.24 -23.12 17.62
N HIS A 713 -19.12 -22.28 18.66
CA HIS A 713 -20.28 -21.84 19.43
C HIS A 713 -21.28 -21.07 18.58
N GLN A 714 -20.83 -20.26 17.61
CA GLN A 714 -21.73 -19.60 16.66
C GLN A 714 -22.48 -20.59 15.79
N SER A 715 -21.79 -21.59 15.23
CA SER A 715 -22.43 -22.60 14.39
C SER A 715 -23.43 -23.45 15.19
N ILE A 716 -23.13 -23.77 16.46
CA ILE A 716 -24.08 -24.42 17.36
C ILE A 716 -25.31 -23.55 17.56
N ALA A 717 -25.13 -22.25 17.82
CA ALA A 717 -26.24 -21.33 18.02
C ALA A 717 -27.15 -21.23 16.78
N GLU A 718 -26.56 -21.06 15.59
CA GLU A 718 -27.32 -21.02 14.33
C GLU A 718 -28.06 -22.34 14.06
N ASN A 719 -27.46 -23.49 14.35
CA ASN A 719 -28.13 -24.78 14.21
C ASN A 719 -29.33 -24.93 15.16
N LEU A 720 -29.22 -24.44 16.41
CA LEU A 720 -30.31 -24.45 17.38
C LEU A 720 -31.49 -23.58 16.92
N LEU A 721 -31.20 -22.43 16.30
CA LEU A 721 -32.22 -21.50 15.79
C LEU A 721 -33.04 -22.05 14.63
N ALA A 722 -32.49 -22.97 13.83
CA ALA A 722 -33.19 -23.59 12.70
C ALA A 722 -34.49 -24.31 13.10
N SER A 723 -34.65 -24.68 14.38
CA SER A 723 -35.85 -25.34 14.90
C SER A 723 -37.02 -24.39 15.21
N CYS A 724 -36.79 -23.07 15.27
CA CYS A 724 -37.78 -22.03 15.59
C CYS A 724 -38.61 -22.27 16.88
N THR A 725 -38.05 -22.94 17.89
CA THR A 725 -38.70 -23.12 19.21
C THR A 725 -38.08 -22.20 20.26
N GLU A 726 -38.91 -21.69 21.18
CA GLU A 726 -38.45 -20.78 22.26
C GLU A 726 -37.35 -21.40 23.13
N SER A 727 -37.49 -22.68 23.50
CA SER A 727 -36.48 -23.40 24.29
C SER A 727 -35.11 -23.47 23.58
N ARG A 728 -35.11 -23.75 22.28
CA ARG A 728 -33.87 -23.80 21.48
C ARG A 728 -33.30 -22.42 21.21
N ALA A 729 -34.16 -21.41 21.05
CA ALA A 729 -33.78 -20.01 20.95
C ALA A 729 -33.02 -19.53 22.20
N LEU A 730 -33.51 -19.85 23.40
CA LEU A 730 -32.81 -19.54 24.66
C LEU A 730 -31.46 -20.26 24.77
N GLN A 731 -31.35 -21.50 24.31
CA GLN A 731 -30.06 -22.21 24.23
C GLN A 731 -29.10 -21.53 23.22
N ALA A 732 -29.62 -21.04 22.09
CA ALA A 732 -28.80 -20.31 21.11
C ALA A 732 -28.25 -19.00 21.67
N ILE A 733 -28.99 -18.30 22.53
CA ILE A 733 -28.48 -17.12 23.27
C ILE A 733 -27.29 -17.53 24.15
N GLN A 734 -27.41 -18.62 24.91
CA GLN A 734 -26.33 -19.11 25.77
C GLN A 734 -25.07 -19.47 24.98
N GLU A 735 -25.22 -20.10 23.81
CA GLU A 735 -24.09 -20.45 22.96
C GLU A 735 -23.44 -19.20 22.32
N ASN A 736 -24.23 -18.20 21.89
CA ASN A 736 -23.67 -16.92 21.44
C ASN A 736 -22.93 -16.19 22.56
N ILE A 737 -23.45 -16.21 23.80
CA ILE A 737 -22.76 -15.66 24.97
C ILE A 737 -21.43 -16.37 25.20
N LYS A 738 -21.39 -17.71 25.16
CA LYS A 738 -20.13 -18.48 25.26
C LYS A 738 -19.16 -18.11 24.15
N ALA A 739 -19.65 -17.86 22.94
CA ALA A 739 -18.80 -17.39 21.83
C ALA A 739 -18.13 -16.05 22.18
N LEU A 740 -18.89 -15.09 22.72
CA LEU A 740 -18.33 -13.81 23.19
C LEU A 740 -17.31 -14.03 24.31
N GLU A 741 -17.61 -14.86 25.30
CA GLU A 741 -16.68 -15.18 26.40
C GLU A 741 -15.38 -15.82 25.89
N CYS A 742 -15.45 -16.66 24.84
CA CYS A 742 -14.30 -17.24 24.16
C CYS A 742 -13.38 -16.20 23.53
N LEU A 743 -13.89 -15.00 23.23
CA LEU A 743 -13.12 -13.83 22.78
C LEU A 743 -12.76 -12.88 23.94
N GLY A 744 -12.90 -13.32 25.19
CA GLY A 744 -12.53 -12.55 26.37
C GLY A 744 -13.54 -11.46 26.78
N TRP A 745 -14.76 -11.49 26.25
CA TRP A 745 -15.83 -10.58 26.66
C TRP A 745 -16.38 -10.96 28.04
N THR A 746 -16.73 -9.96 28.85
CA THR A 746 -17.32 -10.17 30.18
C THR A 746 -18.78 -9.76 30.16
N ILE A 747 -19.69 -10.71 30.38
CA ILE A 747 -21.15 -10.50 30.39
C ILE A 747 -21.62 -10.22 31.83
N LYS A 748 -22.46 -9.19 32.03
CA LYS A 748 -22.86 -8.74 33.38
C LYS A 748 -23.91 -9.61 34.08
N ASP A 749 -24.72 -10.36 33.35
CA ASP A 749 -25.87 -11.11 33.90
C ASP A 749 -25.93 -12.58 33.43
N SER A 750 -24.82 -13.33 33.51
CA SER A 750 -24.81 -14.75 33.09
C SER A 750 -25.50 -15.72 34.05
N LYS A 751 -26.09 -15.25 35.17
CA LYS A 751 -26.81 -16.08 36.14
C LYS A 751 -28.23 -15.60 36.34
N THR A 752 -29.18 -16.38 35.83
CA THR A 752 -30.55 -16.43 36.34
C THR A 752 -30.51 -16.89 37.81
N GLY A 753 -30.41 -15.93 38.73
CA GLY A 753 -30.56 -16.18 40.17
C GLY A 753 -29.38 -15.71 41.02
N SER A 754 -29.44 -14.46 41.48
CA SER A 754 -29.28 -14.09 42.90
C SER A 754 -29.26 -12.56 43.00
N ARG A 755 -30.33 -11.99 43.56
CA ARG A 755 -30.39 -10.59 43.96
C ARG A 755 -29.40 -10.37 45.09
N THR A 756 -28.25 -9.75 44.81
CA THR A 756 -27.45 -9.10 45.85
C THR A 756 -27.42 -7.61 45.57
N SER A 757 -28.12 -6.87 46.42
CA SER A 757 -28.21 -5.41 46.38
C SER A 757 -26.95 -4.80 46.96
N HIS A 758 -26.04 -4.34 46.11
CA HIS A 758 -25.11 -3.28 46.49
C HIS A 758 -25.44 -2.03 45.69
N ARG A 759 -26.17 -1.11 46.33
CA ARG A 759 -26.32 0.27 45.91
C ARG A 759 -24.94 0.94 45.95
N SER A 760 -24.24 0.93 44.82
CA SER A 760 -23.26 1.95 44.51
C SER A 760 -23.93 2.96 43.58
N GLN A 761 -23.81 4.24 43.91
CA GLN A 761 -24.26 5.35 43.06
C GLN A 761 -23.41 5.37 41.78
N VAL A 762 -23.82 4.63 40.76
CA VAL A 762 -23.17 4.65 39.44
C VAL A 762 -23.95 5.60 38.53
N ARG A 763 -23.20 6.49 37.86
CA ARG A 763 -23.67 7.44 36.83
C ARG A 763 -24.69 6.79 35.89
N LYS A 764 -25.74 7.54 35.51
CA LYS A 764 -26.81 7.20 34.54
C LYS A 764 -26.26 6.90 33.13
N GLY A 765 -25.46 5.84 32.96
CA GLY A 765 -25.06 5.30 31.66
C GLY A 765 -26.12 4.35 31.10
N PRO A 766 -26.09 4.04 29.80
CA PRO A 766 -26.94 2.99 29.24
C PRO A 766 -26.67 1.66 29.92
N GLU A 767 -27.72 0.90 30.20
CA GLU A 767 -27.59 -0.48 30.68
C GLU A 767 -27.05 -1.35 29.53
N LEU A 768 -25.79 -1.78 29.63
CA LEU A 768 -25.10 -2.61 28.64
C LEU A 768 -25.02 -4.07 29.13
N ALA A 769 -25.04 -5.02 28.19
CA ALA A 769 -24.92 -6.46 28.48
C ALA A 769 -23.49 -6.87 28.88
N VAL A 770 -22.50 -6.04 28.51
CA VAL A 770 -21.07 -6.31 28.72
C VAL A 770 -20.44 -5.27 29.65
N ASP A 771 -19.24 -5.57 30.15
CA ASP A 771 -18.39 -4.60 30.84
C ASP A 771 -17.88 -3.50 29.88
N PRO A 772 -18.25 -2.22 30.08
CA PRO A 772 -17.77 -1.12 29.24
C PRO A 772 -16.29 -0.78 29.44
N SER A 773 -15.63 -1.31 30.49
CA SER A 773 -14.23 -0.98 30.77
C SER A 773 -13.24 -1.57 29.75
N ARG A 774 -13.65 -2.62 29.03
CA ARG A 774 -12.82 -3.36 28.07
C ARG A 774 -13.68 -3.98 26.98
N LEU A 775 -13.26 -3.82 25.72
CA LEU A 775 -13.74 -4.69 24.64
C LEU A 775 -12.93 -6.01 24.69
N GLY A 776 -13.58 -7.13 24.40
CA GLY A 776 -12.86 -8.37 24.14
C GLY A 776 -12.12 -8.32 22.81
N SER A 777 -11.42 -9.40 22.46
CA SER A 777 -10.79 -9.53 21.14
C SER A 777 -11.83 -9.51 20.02
N SER A 778 -11.41 -9.10 18.82
CA SER A 778 -12.24 -9.00 17.62
C SER A 778 -13.55 -8.21 17.79
N PRO A 779 -13.53 -6.97 18.32
CA PRO A 779 -14.76 -6.25 18.66
C PRO A 779 -15.69 -5.96 17.49
N LYS A 780 -15.16 -5.97 16.27
CA LYS A 780 -15.94 -5.77 15.04
C LYS A 780 -16.72 -7.01 14.63
N GLU A 781 -16.12 -8.20 14.80
CA GLU A 781 -16.72 -9.49 14.42
C GLU A 781 -17.89 -9.86 15.33
N VAL A 782 -17.94 -9.32 16.55
CA VAL A 782 -19.00 -9.63 17.53
C VAL A 782 -20.25 -8.77 17.40
N ILE A 783 -20.27 -7.74 16.55
CA ILE A 783 -21.45 -6.88 16.35
C ILE A 783 -22.62 -7.70 15.79
N GLY A 784 -22.40 -8.46 14.72
CA GLY A 784 -23.43 -9.36 14.16
C GLY A 784 -23.98 -10.35 15.19
N PRO A 785 -23.13 -11.07 15.94
CA PRO A 785 -23.55 -11.95 17.05
C PRO A 785 -24.36 -11.24 18.15
N MET A 786 -23.99 -10.02 18.53
CA MET A 786 -24.77 -9.21 19.48
C MET A 786 -26.15 -8.84 18.93
N LEU A 787 -26.22 -8.47 17.65
CA LEU A 787 -27.50 -8.22 16.97
C LEU A 787 -28.32 -9.49 16.86
N ARG A 788 -27.69 -10.65 16.63
CA ARG A 788 -28.37 -11.94 16.65
C ARG A 788 -28.98 -12.24 18.02
N ILE A 789 -28.25 -12.03 19.11
CA ILE A 789 -28.80 -12.18 20.47
C ILE A 789 -30.01 -11.28 20.67
N ALA A 790 -29.94 -10.01 20.25
CA ALA A 790 -31.05 -9.09 20.33
C ALA A 790 -32.29 -9.56 19.55
N GLN A 791 -32.09 -10.06 18.32
CA GLN A 791 -33.16 -10.63 17.49
C GLN A 791 -33.87 -11.78 18.21
N ILE A 792 -33.11 -12.68 18.84
CA ILE A 792 -33.69 -13.82 19.55
C ILE A 792 -34.52 -13.35 20.76
N TYR A 793 -34.08 -12.33 21.48
CA TYR A 793 -34.88 -11.75 22.56
C TYR A 793 -36.17 -11.08 22.06
N VAL A 794 -36.14 -10.42 20.89
CA VAL A 794 -37.36 -9.89 20.25
C VAL A 794 -38.32 -11.04 19.92
N PHE A 795 -37.81 -12.13 19.35
CA PHE A 795 -38.58 -13.35 19.07
C PHE A 795 -39.21 -13.95 20.34
N CYS A 796 -38.48 -13.93 21.47
CA CYS A 796 -38.97 -14.38 22.78
C CYS A 796 -39.82 -13.33 23.53
N HIS A 797 -40.20 -12.22 22.89
CA HIS A 797 -40.96 -11.11 23.51
C HIS A 797 -40.29 -10.45 24.74
N ASP A 798 -38.97 -10.55 24.88
CA ASP A 798 -38.19 -9.92 25.95
C ASP A 798 -37.51 -8.64 25.45
N MET A 799 -38.29 -7.57 25.37
CA MET A 799 -37.82 -6.27 24.89
C MET A 799 -36.78 -5.62 25.80
N THR A 800 -36.71 -6.01 27.08
CA THR A 800 -35.74 -5.45 28.03
C THR A 800 -34.34 -5.91 27.66
N ASN A 801 -34.15 -7.22 27.47
CA ASN A 801 -32.86 -7.76 27.07
C ASN A 801 -32.52 -7.46 25.62
N ALA A 802 -33.51 -7.44 24.71
CA ALA A 802 -33.29 -7.00 23.33
C ALA A 802 -32.69 -5.59 23.28
N LYS A 803 -33.27 -4.62 24.01
CA LYS A 803 -32.77 -3.25 24.11
C LYS A 803 -31.34 -3.18 24.65
N LYS A 804 -31.03 -3.99 25.67
CA LYS A 804 -29.69 -4.07 26.28
C LYS A 804 -28.63 -4.54 25.28
N TRP A 805 -28.92 -5.58 24.50
CA TRP A 805 -28.00 -6.09 23.49
C TRP A 805 -27.86 -5.18 22.26
N LEU A 806 -28.94 -4.53 21.81
CA LEU A 806 -28.88 -3.53 20.73
C LEU A 806 -27.98 -2.34 21.10
N LYS A 807 -28.17 -1.79 22.32
CA LYS A 807 -27.30 -0.72 22.85
C LYS A 807 -25.86 -1.19 23.00
N THR A 808 -25.66 -2.46 23.33
CA THR A 808 -24.31 -3.05 23.42
C THR A 808 -23.64 -3.11 22.06
N ALA A 809 -24.33 -3.63 21.03
CA ALA A 809 -23.80 -3.69 19.66
C ALA A 809 -23.45 -2.28 19.13
N GLN A 810 -24.33 -1.32 19.36
CA GLN A 810 -24.10 0.08 19.01
C GLN A 810 -22.90 0.68 19.76
N TRP A 811 -22.79 0.43 21.07
CA TRP A 811 -21.66 0.92 21.86
C TRP A 811 -20.33 0.34 21.37
N VAL A 812 -20.27 -0.96 21.05
CA VAL A 812 -19.09 -1.62 20.49
C VAL A 812 -18.72 -1.02 19.12
N PHE A 813 -19.72 -0.78 18.27
CA PHE A 813 -19.50 -0.09 17.00
C PHE A 813 -18.91 1.30 17.21
N ASN A 814 -19.49 2.10 18.11
CA ASN A 814 -19.01 3.45 18.40
C ASN A 814 -17.61 3.47 19.02
N ALA A 815 -17.27 2.47 19.83
CA ALA A 815 -15.93 2.35 20.43
C ALA A 815 -14.86 1.98 19.38
N THR A 816 -15.22 1.29 18.30
CA THR A 816 -14.27 0.80 17.27
C THR A 816 -14.24 1.64 16.00
N VAL A 817 -15.34 2.29 15.66
CA VAL A 817 -15.51 3.11 14.44
C VAL A 817 -15.76 4.56 14.82
N GLY A 818 -16.71 4.81 15.73
CA GLY A 818 -17.22 6.14 16.05
C GLY A 818 -18.47 6.47 15.23
N GLY A 819 -18.79 7.77 15.10
CA GLY A 819 -19.88 8.26 14.24
C GLY A 819 -21.30 8.15 14.80
N GLY A 820 -21.47 7.59 16.00
CA GLY A 820 -22.74 7.62 16.72
C GLY A 820 -23.83 6.76 16.07
N ASN A 821 -25.08 7.08 16.39
CA ASN A 821 -26.26 6.31 15.96
C ASN A 821 -26.38 6.34 14.44
N ASP A 822 -26.18 7.50 13.81
CA ASP A 822 -26.34 7.68 12.37
C ASP A 822 -25.40 6.79 11.57
N LEU A 823 -24.11 6.76 11.93
CA LEU A 823 -23.16 5.93 11.22
C LEU A 823 -23.41 4.44 11.48
N PHE A 824 -23.74 4.06 12.72
CA PHE A 824 -24.14 2.68 13.05
C PHE A 824 -25.31 2.23 12.18
N MET A 825 -26.36 3.05 12.08
CA MET A 825 -27.54 2.75 11.27
C MET A 825 -27.21 2.66 9.79
N LEU A 826 -26.31 3.49 9.25
CA LEU A 826 -25.91 3.40 7.85
C LEU A 826 -25.09 2.14 7.54
N VAL A 827 -24.15 1.82 8.42
CA VAL A 827 -23.20 0.71 8.20
C VAL A 827 -23.87 -0.63 8.48
N GLU A 828 -24.63 -0.77 9.56
CA GLU A 828 -25.26 -2.04 9.94
C GLU A 828 -26.64 -2.24 9.33
N ARG A 829 -27.17 -1.30 8.55
CA ARG A 829 -28.50 -1.42 7.89
C ARG A 829 -28.74 -2.79 7.25
N PRO A 830 -27.84 -3.33 6.41
CA PRO A 830 -28.09 -4.65 5.79
C PRO A 830 -28.19 -5.79 6.82
N THR A 831 -27.41 -5.73 7.91
CA THR A 831 -27.48 -6.69 9.00
C THR A 831 -28.79 -6.56 9.79
N LEU A 832 -29.20 -5.32 10.07
CA LEU A 832 -30.44 -5.01 10.78
C LEU A 832 -31.68 -5.42 9.98
N GLU A 833 -31.70 -5.18 8.68
CA GLU A 833 -32.77 -5.64 7.77
C GLU A 833 -32.83 -7.16 7.71
N ARG A 834 -31.67 -7.83 7.55
CA ARG A 834 -31.59 -9.31 7.55
C ARG A 834 -32.10 -9.94 8.85
N PHE A 835 -31.91 -9.25 9.98
CA PHE A 835 -32.37 -9.73 11.28
C PHE A 835 -33.74 -9.17 11.70
N GLU A 836 -34.43 -8.44 10.81
CA GLU A 836 -35.74 -7.83 11.08
C GLU A 836 -35.72 -6.91 12.32
N LEU A 837 -34.57 -6.29 12.58
CA LEU A 837 -34.33 -5.42 13.73
C LEU A 837 -34.43 -3.93 13.40
N LEU A 838 -34.55 -3.55 12.12
CA LEU A 838 -34.45 -2.14 11.69
C LEU A 838 -35.46 -1.23 12.39
N ASP A 839 -36.74 -1.61 12.44
CA ASP A 839 -37.79 -0.82 13.11
C ASP A 839 -37.58 -0.76 14.62
N THR A 840 -37.22 -1.90 15.22
CA THR A 840 -36.95 -2.03 16.65
C THR A 840 -35.80 -1.12 17.07
N VAL A 841 -34.71 -1.12 16.30
CA VAL A 841 -33.55 -0.26 16.56
C VAL A 841 -33.91 1.21 16.41
N SER A 842 -34.67 1.57 15.37
CA SER A 842 -35.10 2.96 15.11
C SER A 842 -36.01 3.53 16.21
N GLN A 843 -36.70 2.68 16.97
CA GLN A 843 -37.50 3.09 18.13
C GLN A 843 -36.65 3.21 19.42
N ILE A 844 -35.51 2.53 19.48
CA ILE A 844 -34.69 2.38 20.70
C ILE A 844 -33.52 3.36 20.75
N LEU A 845 -32.87 3.58 19.60
CA LEU A 845 -31.67 4.41 19.41
C LEU A 845 -32.07 5.73 18.76
#